data_AF-A0A9P4JGN6-F1
#
_entry.id   AF-A0A9P4JGN6-F1
#
_cell.length_a   1.000
_cell.length_b   1.000
_cell.length_c   1.000
_cell.angle_alpha   90.00
_cell.angle_beta   90.00
_cell.angle_gamma   90.00
#
_symmetry.space_group_name_H-M   'P 1'
#
loop_
_entity.id
_entity.type
_entity.pdbx_description
1 polymer ?
#
loop_
_entity_poly.entity_id
_entity_poly.type
_entity_poly.pdbx_seq_one_letter_code
_entity_poly.pdbx_strand_id
1 'polypeptide(L)'
;MATMIEAETVSPSHLGQIKDNGVVGIREIPQATKPSLLVIHDEGEECIVKAFADVLGQSWMPTTSVEEACAGVHSTIYGLANTMVGSQLESWGRSRLLINTKCVDRGHRLDEGLTERCDYEYLYTKSPFFRRDVARFLSFILGQIGHHRDLAERARTTLISTTFPDVHAALPNLDILSVGADAVEIRVDLLEEPLNDGTVSAVPSLKYVGEQVMLLRQRTELPIIYTTRCTNENGRFPMDDPELFYQYLSRAIQWGCEYIDVELWLPEDIRRRLAEKKGNSKIISAFHDFSGSFKWTSPQAEELFERAAVYGDVVKMIALVNSMQENYELEYFRSIIQTKYPHPPFSGLNMGPMGQLSRTLNKIFTPITHPLLPMIAAPGQLSAAEINQALHTMGQVPRLDIYGIGSFRSTTQAMFFEKCFNELSLPHQFKFVERAPRASVENILKRPNFGGAYINPPLAAAAPYLPALSDAARAIGQVDTVFVRTETGRQTFIGDNVTWKGIRATLSRDFVPSAYGGRAALLLASAEADAAAAIFALKSLGIGPIYTIGFRPHGSMAGDVEPVRSVEDVKRLEQPFVIISALPAEKSLLVVPLLKHYRVDGRNGTAKTSGKVFVDLASGPRKGDPLAIATSAGWTSYGDADVSAWTTVETMRQLVGQNVPFDFVRLASGRSFF
;
A
#
# COMPACT_ATOMS: atom_id res chain seq x y z
N MET A 1 -5.52 -36.84 -7.27
CA MET A 1 -4.24 -37.27 -6.67
C MET A 1 -3.72 -36.09 -5.88
N ALA A 2 -3.52 -36.28 -4.58
CA ALA A 2 -3.17 -35.24 -3.63
C ALA A 2 -1.78 -34.69 -3.90
N THR A 3 -1.68 -33.39 -4.18
CA THR A 3 -0.42 -32.66 -4.19
C THR A 3 -0.14 -32.24 -2.75
N MET A 4 0.71 -33.00 -2.05
CA MET A 4 1.34 -32.55 -0.83
C MET A 4 2.15 -31.29 -1.15
N ILE A 5 1.83 -30.19 -0.50
CA ILE A 5 2.73 -29.04 -0.41
C ILE A 5 3.64 -29.35 0.78
N GLU A 6 4.82 -29.89 0.50
CA GLU A 6 5.89 -29.95 1.51
C GLU A 6 6.27 -28.51 1.89
N ALA A 7 6.23 -28.22 3.18
CA ALA A 7 6.76 -27.00 3.75
C ALA A 7 8.28 -27.01 3.56
N GLU A 8 8.79 -26.28 2.57
CA GLU A 8 10.22 -25.99 2.48
C GLU A 8 10.61 -25.07 3.63
N THR A 9 11.31 -25.64 4.60
CA THR A 9 12.14 -24.89 5.56
C THR A 9 13.17 -24.07 4.78
N VAL A 10 13.01 -22.75 4.78
CA VAL A 10 13.94 -21.81 4.17
C VAL A 10 15.30 -21.95 4.87
N SER A 11 16.25 -22.60 4.21
CA SER A 11 17.63 -22.69 4.66
C SER A 11 18.35 -21.35 4.40
N PRO A 12 19.11 -20.80 5.36
CA PRO A 12 19.80 -19.53 5.19
C PRO A 12 21.09 -19.71 4.37
N SER A 13 20.98 -19.89 3.05
CA SER A 13 22.17 -20.01 2.18
C SER A 13 22.00 -19.49 0.75
N HIS A 14 21.23 -18.42 0.54
CA HIS A 14 21.18 -17.70 -0.75
C HIS A 14 21.58 -16.21 -0.66
N LEU A 15 22.42 -15.86 0.33
CA LEU A 15 23.16 -14.60 0.33
C LEU A 15 24.62 -14.89 -0.03
N GLY A 16 24.90 -15.01 -1.32
CA GLY A 16 26.25 -15.25 -1.81
C GLY A 16 26.39 -15.18 -3.33
N GLN A 17 26.95 -14.06 -3.80
CA GLN A 17 27.57 -13.85 -5.12
C GLN A 17 26.63 -13.77 -6.35
N ILE A 18 26.01 -12.61 -6.54
CA ILE A 18 25.74 -12.11 -7.90
C ILE A 18 27.07 -11.61 -8.45
N LYS A 19 27.62 -12.32 -9.44
CA LYS A 19 28.74 -11.84 -10.25
C LYS A 19 28.28 -10.63 -11.08
N ASP A 20 29.16 -9.63 -11.14
CA ASP A 20 29.10 -8.49 -12.07
C ASP A 20 28.74 -8.93 -13.49
N ASN A 21 27.52 -8.65 -13.89
CA ASN A 21 27.13 -8.38 -15.27
C ASN A 21 26.13 -7.21 -15.20
N GLY A 22 26.42 -6.13 -15.92
CA GLY A 22 25.79 -4.80 -15.79
C GLY A 22 24.31 -4.70 -16.20
N VAL A 23 23.44 -5.54 -15.64
CA VAL A 23 21.99 -5.42 -15.73
C VAL A 23 21.49 -4.86 -14.40
N VAL A 24 20.96 -3.63 -14.45
CA VAL A 24 20.34 -2.95 -13.30
C VAL A 24 19.20 -3.84 -12.78
N GLY A 25 19.24 -4.20 -11.49
CA GLY A 25 18.17 -4.92 -10.82
C GLY A 25 16.94 -4.03 -10.65
N ILE A 26 16.18 -3.80 -11.73
CA ILE A 26 14.80 -3.34 -11.61
C ILE A 26 14.06 -4.50 -10.95
N ARG A 27 13.54 -4.29 -9.74
CA ARG A 27 12.67 -5.27 -9.08
C ARG A 27 11.34 -5.30 -9.83
N GLU A 28 11.34 -5.96 -10.98
CA GLU A 28 10.17 -6.20 -11.80
C GLU A 28 9.14 -7.00 -10.98
N ILE A 29 7.86 -6.70 -11.21
CA ILE A 29 6.77 -7.49 -10.64
C ILE A 29 6.93 -8.93 -11.15
N PRO A 30 6.99 -9.95 -10.27
CA PRO A 30 7.16 -11.33 -10.71
C PRO A 30 6.05 -11.75 -11.68
N GLN A 31 6.46 -12.11 -12.90
CA GLN A 31 5.73 -12.77 -14.00
C GLN A 31 4.43 -12.14 -14.54
N ALA A 32 4.52 -11.81 -15.84
CA ALA A 32 3.52 -11.24 -16.73
C ALA A 32 2.35 -12.17 -17.13
N THR A 33 1.95 -13.12 -16.27
CA THR A 33 0.75 -13.93 -16.53
C THR A 33 -0.49 -13.16 -16.10
N LYS A 34 -1.32 -12.80 -17.09
CA LYS A 34 -2.62 -12.15 -16.85
C LYS A 34 -3.46 -13.03 -15.92
N PRO A 35 -4.01 -12.46 -14.82
CA PRO A 35 -4.79 -13.23 -13.86
C PRO A 35 -6.05 -13.80 -14.50
N SER A 36 -6.48 -14.95 -14.00
CA SER A 36 -7.64 -15.68 -14.47
C SER A 36 -8.71 -15.67 -13.38
N LEU A 37 -9.82 -14.96 -13.63
CA LEU A 37 -10.89 -14.79 -12.65
C LEU A 37 -12.22 -15.31 -13.19
N LEU A 38 -13.00 -15.91 -12.31
CA LEU A 38 -14.44 -16.07 -12.44
C LEU A 38 -15.11 -15.19 -11.39
N VAL A 39 -15.89 -14.21 -11.83
CA VAL A 39 -16.56 -13.23 -10.99
C VAL A 39 -18.04 -13.57 -10.93
N ILE A 40 -18.53 -13.91 -9.75
CA ILE A 40 -19.95 -14.10 -9.50
C ILE A 40 -20.56 -12.74 -9.16
N HIS A 41 -21.68 -12.41 -9.79
CA HIS A 41 -22.38 -11.15 -9.57
C HIS A 41 -23.89 -11.35 -9.41
N ASP A 42 -24.54 -10.42 -8.71
CA ASP A 42 -26.00 -10.35 -8.65
C ASP A 42 -26.59 -10.09 -10.06
N GLU A 43 -27.85 -10.48 -10.26
CA GLU A 43 -28.58 -10.22 -11.52
C GLU A 43 -28.63 -8.71 -11.83
N GLY A 44 -28.24 -8.34 -13.05
CA GLY A 44 -28.19 -6.93 -13.49
C GLY A 44 -26.98 -6.13 -12.98
N GLU A 45 -26.03 -6.77 -12.30
CA GLU A 45 -24.81 -6.13 -11.76
C GLU A 45 -23.53 -6.48 -12.55
N GLU A 46 -23.65 -6.90 -13.82
CA GLU A 46 -22.51 -7.22 -14.71
C GLU A 46 -21.46 -6.09 -14.85
N CYS A 47 -21.83 -4.85 -14.53
CA CYS A 47 -20.91 -3.72 -14.54
C CYS A 47 -19.72 -3.90 -13.60
N ILE A 48 -19.85 -4.68 -12.52
CA ILE A 48 -18.72 -4.96 -11.62
C ILE A 48 -17.67 -5.85 -12.30
N VAL A 49 -18.10 -6.82 -13.10
CA VAL A 49 -17.20 -7.68 -13.90
C VAL A 49 -16.42 -6.83 -14.89
N LYS A 50 -17.11 -5.87 -15.54
CA LYS A 50 -16.45 -4.89 -16.39
C LYS A 50 -15.44 -4.04 -15.61
N ALA A 51 -15.77 -3.57 -14.41
CA ALA A 51 -14.84 -2.77 -13.60
C ALA A 51 -13.58 -3.56 -13.23
N PHE A 52 -13.71 -4.83 -12.85
CA PHE A 52 -12.56 -5.72 -12.60
C PHE A 52 -11.71 -5.88 -13.86
N ALA A 53 -12.35 -6.15 -15.00
CA ALA A 53 -11.67 -6.29 -16.27
C ALA A 53 -10.95 -4.99 -16.68
N ASP A 54 -11.57 -3.83 -16.51
CA ASP A 54 -10.98 -2.51 -16.78
C ASP A 54 -9.74 -2.27 -15.92
N VAL A 55 -9.81 -2.56 -14.61
CA VAL A 55 -8.71 -2.42 -13.64
C VAL A 55 -7.54 -3.35 -13.93
N LEU A 56 -7.81 -4.56 -14.43
CA LEU A 56 -6.81 -5.53 -14.89
C LEU A 56 -6.35 -5.26 -16.34
N GLY A 57 -7.00 -4.33 -17.03
CA GLY A 57 -6.87 -4.11 -18.46
C GLY A 57 -7.21 -5.33 -19.31
N GLN A 58 -7.98 -6.29 -18.82
CA GLN A 58 -8.34 -7.52 -19.52
C GLN A 58 -9.70 -7.39 -20.21
N SER A 59 -9.95 -8.26 -21.19
CA SER A 59 -11.30 -8.45 -21.73
C SER A 59 -12.13 -9.29 -20.77
N TRP A 60 -13.45 -9.14 -20.86
CA TRP A 60 -14.39 -9.98 -20.11
C TRP A 60 -15.51 -10.50 -20.99
N MET A 61 -16.10 -11.62 -20.58
CA MET A 61 -17.27 -12.23 -21.22
C MET A 61 -18.25 -12.73 -20.16
N PRO A 62 -19.57 -12.63 -20.38
CA PRO A 62 -20.54 -13.38 -19.57
C PRO A 62 -20.40 -14.88 -19.86
N THR A 63 -20.73 -15.71 -18.87
CA THR A 63 -20.82 -17.16 -19.01
C THR A 63 -22.13 -17.64 -18.38
N THR A 64 -22.62 -18.79 -18.84
CA THR A 64 -23.79 -19.47 -18.25
C THR A 64 -23.41 -20.66 -17.37
N SER A 65 -22.16 -21.12 -17.46
CA SER A 65 -21.66 -22.24 -16.65
C SER A 65 -20.22 -22.08 -16.16
N VAL A 66 -19.92 -22.80 -15.08
CA VAL A 66 -18.58 -22.88 -14.48
C VAL A 66 -17.62 -23.61 -15.44
N GLU A 67 -18.09 -24.66 -16.11
CA GLU A 67 -17.31 -25.44 -17.08
C GLU A 67 -16.88 -24.59 -18.29
N GLU A 68 -17.78 -23.76 -18.81
CA GLU A 68 -17.50 -22.84 -19.92
C GLU A 68 -16.41 -21.82 -19.52
N ALA A 69 -16.50 -21.26 -18.32
CA ALA A 69 -15.45 -20.37 -17.81
C ALA A 69 -14.11 -21.10 -17.67
N CYS A 70 -14.09 -22.31 -17.12
CA CYS A 70 -12.88 -23.13 -16.99
C CYS A 70 -12.22 -23.45 -18.34
N ALA A 71 -13.02 -23.78 -19.37
CA ALA A 71 -12.55 -24.12 -20.71
C ALA A 71 -12.17 -22.89 -21.55
N GLY A 72 -12.66 -21.70 -21.19
CA GLY A 72 -12.43 -20.47 -21.90
C GLY A 72 -10.99 -19.93 -21.82
N VAL A 73 -10.70 -18.87 -22.58
CA VAL A 73 -9.38 -18.21 -22.61
C VAL A 73 -8.93 -17.78 -21.20
N HIS A 74 -7.73 -18.17 -20.78
CA HIS A 74 -7.21 -17.91 -19.42
C HIS A 74 -7.12 -16.41 -19.09
N SER A 75 -6.72 -15.58 -20.06
CA SER A 75 -6.60 -14.13 -19.90
C SER A 75 -7.91 -13.34 -20.01
N THR A 76 -9.06 -14.02 -20.11
CA THR A 76 -10.38 -13.39 -20.11
C THR A 76 -11.02 -13.55 -18.74
N ILE A 77 -11.63 -12.48 -18.25
CA ILE A 77 -12.43 -12.48 -17.02
C ILE A 77 -13.84 -12.96 -17.35
N TYR A 78 -14.36 -13.95 -16.62
CA TYR A 78 -15.71 -14.45 -16.84
C TYR A 78 -16.66 -13.94 -15.76
N GLY A 79 -17.85 -13.48 -16.17
CA GLY A 79 -18.93 -13.09 -15.27
C GLY A 79 -20.02 -14.16 -15.24
N LEU A 80 -20.39 -14.65 -14.07
CA LEU A 80 -21.49 -15.61 -13.88
C LEU A 80 -22.55 -15.02 -12.94
N ALA A 81 -23.80 -15.01 -13.37
CA ALA A 81 -24.91 -14.58 -12.51
C ALA A 81 -25.10 -15.56 -11.35
N ASN A 82 -25.27 -15.05 -10.13
CA ASN A 82 -25.43 -15.88 -8.93
C ASN A 82 -26.65 -16.83 -9.00
N THR A 83 -27.72 -16.44 -9.68
CA THR A 83 -28.92 -17.27 -9.92
C THR A 83 -28.62 -18.52 -10.75
N MET A 84 -27.54 -18.53 -11.52
CA MET A 84 -27.13 -19.65 -12.34
C MET A 84 -26.16 -20.60 -11.61
N VAL A 85 -25.57 -20.18 -10.49
CA VAL A 85 -24.48 -20.93 -9.83
C VAL A 85 -24.95 -22.30 -9.32
N GLY A 86 -26.09 -22.37 -8.63
CA GLY A 86 -26.67 -23.64 -8.16
C GLY A 86 -25.66 -24.61 -7.55
N SER A 87 -25.68 -25.87 -8.02
CA SER A 87 -24.69 -26.91 -7.67
C SER A 87 -23.43 -26.89 -8.56
N GLN A 88 -23.29 -25.94 -9.49
CA GLN A 88 -22.17 -25.92 -10.44
C GLN A 88 -20.80 -25.70 -9.77
N LEU A 89 -20.76 -25.21 -8.53
CA LEU A 89 -19.50 -25.10 -7.78
C LEU A 89 -19.00 -26.44 -7.22
N GLU A 90 -19.81 -27.50 -7.23
CA GLU A 90 -19.38 -28.84 -6.83
C GLU A 90 -18.34 -29.42 -7.81
N SER A 91 -18.42 -29.05 -9.09
CA SER A 91 -17.45 -29.41 -10.14
C SER A 91 -16.29 -28.42 -10.25
N TRP A 92 -16.17 -27.43 -9.36
CA TRP A 92 -15.19 -26.35 -9.49
C TRP A 92 -13.74 -26.85 -9.39
N GLY A 93 -13.03 -26.82 -10.53
CA GLY A 93 -11.66 -27.31 -10.66
C GLY A 93 -10.57 -26.37 -10.15
N ARG A 94 -10.91 -25.23 -9.52
CA ARG A 94 -9.98 -24.20 -9.00
C ARG A 94 -8.94 -23.70 -10.03
N SER A 95 -9.27 -23.74 -11.32
CA SER A 95 -8.38 -23.27 -12.40
C SER A 95 -8.37 -21.75 -12.57
N ARG A 96 -9.28 -21.05 -11.87
CA ARG A 96 -9.39 -19.59 -11.82
C ARG A 96 -9.62 -19.18 -10.38
N LEU A 97 -9.34 -17.92 -10.05
CA LEU A 97 -9.74 -17.36 -8.78
C LEU A 97 -11.23 -17.01 -8.81
N LEU A 98 -11.99 -17.52 -7.85
CA LEU A 98 -13.42 -17.33 -7.75
C LEU A 98 -13.74 -16.18 -6.77
N ILE A 99 -14.34 -15.12 -7.29
CA ILE A 99 -14.68 -13.93 -6.50
C ILE A 99 -16.19 -13.72 -6.52
N ASN A 100 -16.83 -13.76 -5.35
CA ASN A 100 -18.22 -13.35 -5.19
C ASN A 100 -18.28 -11.83 -5.04
N THR A 101 -19.13 -11.15 -5.80
CA THR A 101 -19.28 -9.69 -5.70
C THR A 101 -20.67 -9.33 -5.19
N LYS A 102 -20.74 -8.31 -4.34
CA LYS A 102 -22.01 -7.85 -3.76
C LYS A 102 -22.15 -6.34 -3.78
N CYS A 103 -23.25 -5.89 -4.36
CA CYS A 103 -23.69 -4.50 -4.27
C CYS A 103 -24.48 -4.30 -2.97
N VAL A 104 -23.94 -3.55 -2.02
CA VAL A 104 -24.57 -3.37 -0.69
C VAL A 104 -25.84 -2.50 -0.76
N ASP A 105 -25.95 -1.64 -1.78
CA ASP A 105 -27.06 -0.69 -1.95
C ASP A 105 -28.40 -1.34 -2.30
N ARG A 106 -28.41 -2.59 -2.78
CA ARG A 106 -29.59 -3.20 -3.42
C ARG A 106 -30.39 -4.17 -2.55
N GLY A 107 -30.00 -4.36 -1.29
CA GLY A 107 -30.73 -5.22 -0.36
C GLY A 107 -30.83 -6.68 -0.81
N HIS A 108 -30.01 -7.13 -1.77
CA HIS A 108 -29.97 -8.52 -2.18
C HIS A 108 -29.55 -9.39 -1.00
N ARG A 109 -30.22 -10.52 -0.77
CA ARG A 109 -29.85 -11.46 0.30
C ARG A 109 -28.42 -11.96 0.07
N LEU A 110 -27.66 -12.06 1.15
CA LEU A 110 -26.37 -12.74 1.15
C LEU A 110 -26.64 -14.25 1.14
N ASP A 111 -26.01 -14.94 0.20
CA ASP A 111 -25.94 -16.40 0.20
C ASP A 111 -24.60 -16.78 0.84
N GLU A 112 -24.62 -17.04 2.13
CA GLU A 112 -23.41 -17.36 2.90
C GLU A 112 -22.75 -18.66 2.40
N GLY A 113 -23.56 -19.66 2.05
CA GLY A 113 -23.05 -20.92 1.50
C GLY A 113 -22.38 -20.76 0.14
N LEU A 114 -22.82 -19.79 -0.67
CA LEU A 114 -22.11 -19.39 -1.89
C LEU A 114 -20.77 -18.75 -1.56
N THR A 115 -20.74 -17.75 -0.67
CA THR A 115 -19.48 -17.07 -0.33
C THR A 115 -18.46 -18.03 0.29
N GLU A 116 -18.87 -18.97 1.14
CA GLU A 116 -17.96 -19.99 1.73
C GLU A 116 -17.25 -20.86 0.69
N ARG A 117 -17.85 -21.04 -0.50
CA ARG A 117 -17.25 -21.80 -1.61
C ARG A 117 -16.35 -20.94 -2.51
N CYS A 118 -16.35 -19.63 -2.34
CA CYS A 118 -15.55 -18.70 -3.13
C CYS A 118 -14.20 -18.43 -2.46
N ASP A 119 -13.19 -18.09 -3.26
CA ASP A 119 -11.87 -17.75 -2.72
C ASP A 119 -11.90 -16.38 -2.03
N TYR A 120 -12.66 -15.43 -2.60
CA TYR A 120 -12.82 -14.08 -2.07
C TYR A 120 -14.24 -13.54 -2.23
N GLU A 121 -14.58 -12.52 -1.44
CA GLU A 121 -15.80 -11.72 -1.53
C GLU A 121 -15.44 -10.24 -1.66
N TYR A 122 -16.04 -9.53 -2.62
CA TYR A 122 -15.85 -8.11 -2.83
C TYR A 122 -17.17 -7.37 -2.69
N LEU A 123 -17.25 -6.51 -1.68
CA LEU A 123 -18.41 -5.66 -1.41
C LEU A 123 -18.17 -4.28 -2.04
N TYR A 124 -19.21 -3.69 -2.64
CA TYR A 124 -19.13 -2.37 -3.23
C TYR A 124 -20.45 -1.60 -3.18
N THR A 125 -20.35 -0.28 -3.31
CA THR A 125 -21.47 0.65 -3.52
C THR A 125 -21.53 1.07 -4.98
N LYS A 126 -22.72 1.30 -5.52
CA LYS A 126 -22.91 1.76 -6.89
C LYS A 126 -22.67 3.26 -7.03
N SER A 127 -23.03 4.03 -6.00
CA SER A 127 -22.83 5.48 -5.99
C SER A 127 -22.59 5.99 -4.56
N PRO A 128 -21.36 6.46 -4.25
CA PRO A 128 -20.19 6.51 -5.12
C PRO A 128 -19.60 5.12 -5.40
N PHE A 129 -19.01 4.92 -6.58
CA PHE A 129 -18.21 3.74 -6.91
C PHE A 129 -16.73 4.14 -6.96
N PHE A 130 -15.86 3.38 -6.29
CA PHE A 130 -14.44 3.68 -6.17
C PHE A 130 -13.59 2.67 -6.95
N ARG A 131 -13.15 3.02 -8.15
CA ARG A 131 -12.25 2.15 -8.94
C ARG A 131 -10.96 1.81 -8.20
N ARG A 132 -10.37 2.78 -7.50
CA ARG A 132 -9.18 2.57 -6.64
C ARG A 132 -9.35 1.45 -5.63
N ASP A 133 -10.56 1.25 -5.10
CA ASP A 133 -10.84 0.19 -4.13
C ASP A 133 -10.74 -1.20 -4.78
N VAL A 134 -11.32 -1.36 -5.98
CA VAL A 134 -11.15 -2.56 -6.82
C VAL A 134 -9.67 -2.80 -7.14
N ALA A 135 -8.95 -1.76 -7.55
CA ALA A 135 -7.52 -1.85 -7.88
C ALA A 135 -6.69 -2.28 -6.67
N ARG A 136 -6.95 -1.71 -5.50
CA ARG A 136 -6.29 -2.06 -4.24
C ARG A 136 -6.58 -3.51 -3.86
N PHE A 137 -7.86 -3.91 -3.84
CA PHE A 137 -8.28 -5.27 -3.51
C PHE A 137 -7.65 -6.31 -4.46
N LEU A 138 -7.78 -6.12 -5.79
CA LEU A 138 -7.22 -7.04 -6.77
C LEU A 138 -5.69 -7.07 -6.72
N SER A 139 -5.02 -5.93 -6.55
CA SER A 139 -3.57 -5.88 -6.41
C SER A 139 -3.10 -6.73 -5.22
N PHE A 140 -3.84 -6.69 -4.11
CA PHE A 140 -3.50 -7.43 -2.90
C PHE A 140 -3.78 -8.94 -3.04
N ILE A 141 -5.00 -9.33 -3.42
CA ILE A 141 -5.35 -10.77 -3.48
C ILE A 141 -4.59 -11.51 -4.59
N LEU A 142 -4.10 -10.79 -5.61
CA LEU A 142 -3.26 -11.35 -6.67
C LEU A 142 -1.76 -11.29 -6.34
N GLY A 143 -1.37 -10.83 -5.15
CA GLY A 143 0.03 -10.78 -4.70
C GLY A 143 0.90 -9.74 -5.42
N GLN A 144 0.29 -8.78 -6.12
CA GLN A 144 0.98 -7.75 -6.90
C GLN A 144 1.48 -6.60 -6.02
N ILE A 145 0.86 -6.39 -4.86
CA ILE A 145 1.35 -5.53 -3.78
C ILE A 145 1.59 -6.37 -2.52
N GLY A 146 2.59 -5.97 -1.71
CA GLY A 146 3.03 -6.73 -0.54
C GLY A 146 3.29 -5.83 0.65
N HIS A 147 2.24 -5.33 1.29
CA HIS A 147 2.34 -4.40 2.42
C HIS A 147 3.27 -4.91 3.54
N HIS A 148 3.19 -6.19 3.91
CA HIS A 148 4.06 -6.75 4.96
C HIS A 148 5.54 -6.68 4.63
N ARG A 149 5.90 -6.99 3.38
CA ARG A 149 7.29 -6.88 2.92
C ARG A 149 7.75 -5.43 2.95
N ASP A 150 6.94 -4.52 2.43
CA ASP A 150 7.30 -3.10 2.34
C ASP A 150 7.40 -2.46 3.74
N LEU A 151 6.60 -2.93 4.70
CA LEU A 151 6.66 -2.52 6.11
C LEU A 151 7.81 -3.18 6.89
N ALA A 152 8.24 -4.39 6.52
CA ALA A 152 9.40 -5.05 7.13
C ALA A 152 10.74 -4.33 6.82
N GLU A 153 10.79 -3.55 5.73
CA GLU A 153 11.94 -2.70 5.40
C GLU A 153 12.01 -1.42 6.27
N ARG A 154 11.00 -1.14 7.09
CA ARG A 154 10.93 0.03 7.96
C ARG A 154 11.70 -0.19 9.26
N ALA A 155 12.36 0.86 9.74
CA ALA A 155 13.00 0.83 11.05
C ALA A 155 12.00 0.72 12.21
N ARG A 156 10.81 1.32 12.05
CA ARG A 156 9.68 1.29 12.98
C ARG A 156 8.37 1.32 12.20
N THR A 157 7.35 0.66 12.74
CA THR A 157 5.98 0.69 12.22
C THR A 157 5.00 0.96 13.35
N THR A 158 3.93 1.70 13.03
CA THR A 158 2.83 1.97 13.96
C THR A 158 1.48 1.62 13.34
N LEU A 159 0.45 1.43 14.17
CA LEU A 159 -0.92 1.24 13.71
C LEU A 159 -1.86 2.13 14.52
N ILE A 160 -2.96 2.56 13.90
CA ILE A 160 -4.05 3.23 14.62
C ILE A 160 -5.27 2.32 14.66
N SER A 161 -5.83 2.14 15.86
CA SER A 161 -7.04 1.34 16.06
C SER A 161 -8.27 2.22 15.93
N THR A 162 -9.18 1.86 15.03
CA THR A 162 -10.52 2.45 14.97
C THR A 162 -11.33 1.93 16.16
N THR A 163 -11.68 2.83 17.08
CA THR A 163 -12.46 2.53 18.29
C THR A 163 -13.90 3.03 18.18
N PHE A 164 -14.36 3.28 16.96
CA PHE A 164 -15.71 3.78 16.69
C PHE A 164 -16.69 2.60 16.65
N PRO A 165 -17.92 2.78 17.15
CA PRO A 165 -18.99 1.78 17.01
C PRO A 165 -19.44 1.60 15.54
N ASP A 166 -19.18 2.59 14.70
CA ASP A 166 -19.42 2.57 13.25
C ASP A 166 -18.32 3.39 12.56
N VAL A 167 -17.73 2.84 11.49
CA VAL A 167 -16.65 3.43 10.68
C VAL A 167 -17.08 4.76 10.05
N HIS A 168 -18.37 4.98 9.76
CA HIS A 168 -18.88 6.27 9.26
C HIS A 168 -18.48 7.44 10.14
N ALA A 169 -18.39 7.25 11.46
CA ALA A 169 -17.97 8.27 12.40
C ALA A 169 -16.49 8.67 12.24
N ALA A 170 -15.65 7.76 11.75
CA ALA A 170 -14.23 8.02 11.50
C ALA A 170 -13.99 8.74 10.16
N LEU A 171 -14.84 8.50 9.15
CA LEU A 171 -14.57 8.90 7.75
C LEU A 171 -14.23 10.39 7.55
N PRO A 172 -14.89 11.36 8.21
CA PRO A 172 -14.57 12.77 8.01
C PRO A 172 -13.15 13.16 8.41
N ASN A 173 -12.54 12.40 9.34
CA ASN A 173 -11.24 12.71 9.93
C ASN A 173 -10.20 11.60 9.70
N LEU A 174 -10.52 10.53 8.95
CA LEU A 174 -9.66 9.35 8.82
C LEU A 174 -8.28 9.68 8.27
N ASP A 175 -8.20 10.60 7.31
CA ASP A 175 -6.94 11.08 6.73
C ASP A 175 -6.06 11.81 7.75
N ILE A 176 -6.66 12.46 8.75
CA ILE A 176 -5.94 13.14 9.84
C ILE A 176 -5.54 12.12 10.90
N LEU A 177 -6.48 11.27 11.31
CA LEU A 177 -6.29 10.21 12.30
C LEU A 177 -5.11 9.29 11.94
N SER A 178 -4.95 8.98 10.66
CA SER A 178 -3.95 8.04 10.16
C SER A 178 -2.56 8.64 9.87
N VAL A 179 -2.34 9.93 10.15
CA VAL A 179 -1.01 10.54 10.04
C VAL A 179 -0.04 9.88 11.04
N GLY A 180 1.10 9.41 10.54
CA GLY A 180 2.08 8.65 11.30
C GLY A 180 1.80 7.14 11.38
N ALA A 181 0.60 6.70 11.03
CA ALA A 181 0.22 5.28 11.02
C ALA A 181 0.68 4.57 9.74
N ASP A 182 1.12 3.32 9.89
CA ASP A 182 1.47 2.42 8.78
C ASP A 182 0.39 1.38 8.47
N ALA A 183 -0.58 1.23 9.38
CA ALA A 183 -1.74 0.37 9.23
C ALA A 183 -2.94 0.93 10.03
N VAL A 184 -4.15 0.54 9.64
CA VAL A 184 -5.37 0.84 10.39
C VAL A 184 -5.96 -0.47 10.91
N GLU A 185 -6.19 -0.57 12.22
CA GLU A 185 -6.89 -1.70 12.82
C GLU A 185 -8.39 -1.43 12.89
N ILE A 186 -9.19 -2.37 12.40
CA ILE A 186 -10.64 -2.43 12.62
C ILE A 186 -10.92 -3.38 13.79
N ARG A 187 -11.45 -2.81 14.88
CA ARG A 187 -11.85 -3.56 16.07
C ARG A 187 -13.29 -4.02 15.94
N VAL A 188 -13.47 -5.19 15.36
CA VAL A 188 -14.80 -5.75 15.06
C VAL A 188 -15.61 -5.98 16.32
N ASP A 189 -14.94 -6.32 17.41
CA ASP A 189 -15.57 -6.47 18.72
C ASP A 189 -16.12 -5.15 19.30
N LEU A 190 -15.72 -3.99 18.77
CA LEU A 190 -16.23 -2.68 19.20
C LEU A 190 -17.32 -2.12 18.29
N LEU A 191 -17.61 -2.78 17.16
CA LEU A 191 -18.66 -2.37 16.25
C LEU A 191 -20.05 -2.65 16.86
N GLU A 192 -20.96 -1.70 16.72
CA GLU A 192 -22.33 -1.77 17.24
C GLU A 192 -23.31 -1.75 16.07
N GLU A 193 -23.84 -2.92 15.71
CA GLU A 193 -24.88 -3.05 14.67
C GLU A 193 -26.26 -2.74 15.28
N PRO A 194 -26.95 -1.67 14.85
CA PRO A 194 -28.29 -1.36 15.34
C PRO A 194 -29.32 -2.34 14.78
N LEU A 195 -30.24 -2.80 15.64
CA LEU A 195 -31.36 -3.66 15.31
C LEU A 195 -32.66 -2.85 15.16
N ASN A 196 -33.65 -3.43 14.48
CA ASN A 196 -34.94 -2.77 14.21
C ASN A 196 -35.75 -2.43 15.48
N ASP A 197 -35.46 -3.09 16.60
CA ASP A 197 -36.11 -2.87 17.89
C ASP A 197 -35.43 -1.77 18.73
N GLY A 198 -34.40 -1.11 18.18
CA GLY A 198 -33.64 -0.06 18.85
C GLY A 198 -32.54 -0.60 19.77
N THR A 199 -32.33 -1.91 19.84
CA THR A 199 -31.19 -2.51 20.54
C THR A 199 -29.99 -2.65 19.59
N VAL A 200 -28.86 -3.14 20.13
CA VAL A 200 -27.64 -3.42 19.37
C VAL A 200 -27.40 -4.93 19.38
N SER A 201 -26.96 -5.48 18.26
CA SER A 201 -26.60 -6.90 18.19
C SER A 201 -25.47 -7.22 19.17
N ALA A 202 -25.58 -8.34 19.90
CA ALA A 202 -24.53 -8.78 20.81
C ALA A 202 -23.22 -9.10 20.07
N VAL A 203 -23.33 -9.63 18.84
CA VAL A 203 -22.22 -9.79 17.89
C VAL A 203 -22.67 -9.19 16.56
N PRO A 204 -21.94 -8.22 15.99
CA PRO A 204 -22.32 -7.62 14.72
C PRO A 204 -22.29 -8.66 13.60
N SER A 205 -23.32 -8.70 12.77
CA SER A 205 -23.45 -9.64 11.67
C SER A 205 -22.32 -9.51 10.66
N LEU A 206 -21.93 -10.61 9.99
CA LEU A 206 -20.90 -10.56 8.93
C LEU A 206 -21.29 -9.60 7.80
N LYS A 207 -22.59 -9.44 7.54
CA LYS A 207 -23.09 -8.42 6.61
C LYS A 207 -22.64 -7.03 7.03
N TYR A 208 -22.97 -6.63 8.26
CA TYR A 208 -22.64 -5.30 8.77
C TYR A 208 -21.11 -5.12 8.83
N VAL A 209 -20.38 -6.09 9.37
CA VAL A 209 -18.90 -6.01 9.46
C VAL A 209 -18.26 -5.87 8.07
N GLY A 210 -18.76 -6.59 7.07
CA GLY A 210 -18.28 -6.48 5.69
C GLY A 210 -18.49 -5.08 5.12
N GLU A 211 -19.67 -4.48 5.33
CA GLU A 211 -19.93 -3.09 4.95
C GLU A 211 -18.95 -2.12 5.62
N GLN A 212 -18.65 -2.31 6.91
CA GLN A 212 -17.69 -1.50 7.65
C GLN A 212 -16.25 -1.63 7.10
N VAL A 213 -15.82 -2.84 6.76
CA VAL A 213 -14.50 -3.10 6.12
C VAL A 213 -14.42 -2.43 4.75
N MET A 214 -15.48 -2.56 3.94
CA MET A 214 -15.58 -1.91 2.63
C MET A 214 -15.46 -0.38 2.75
N LEU A 215 -16.24 0.23 3.64
CA LEU A 215 -16.22 1.68 3.88
C LEU A 215 -14.84 2.17 4.30
N LEU A 216 -14.17 1.43 5.18
CA LEU A 216 -12.82 1.75 5.61
C LEU A 216 -11.83 1.69 4.44
N ARG A 217 -11.84 0.58 3.67
CA ARG A 217 -10.92 0.36 2.54
C ARG A 217 -11.07 1.43 1.45
N GLN A 218 -12.30 1.86 1.17
CA GLN A 218 -12.58 2.93 0.19
C GLN A 218 -12.02 4.31 0.58
N ARG A 219 -11.64 4.48 1.86
CA ARG A 219 -11.28 5.77 2.48
C ARG A 219 -9.84 5.82 3.00
N THR A 220 -9.07 4.76 2.89
CA THR A 220 -7.64 4.78 3.22
C THR A 220 -6.83 3.98 2.21
N GLU A 221 -5.53 4.27 2.10
CA GLU A 221 -4.56 3.49 1.34
C GLU A 221 -3.67 2.61 2.26
N LEU A 222 -3.89 2.71 3.58
CA LEU A 222 -3.17 1.93 4.59
C LEU A 222 -3.70 0.49 4.66
N PRO A 223 -2.82 -0.52 4.85
CA PRO A 223 -3.25 -1.90 5.07
C PRO A 223 -4.17 -1.99 6.30
N ILE A 224 -5.18 -2.86 6.20
CA ILE A 224 -6.16 -3.08 7.27
C ILE A 224 -5.73 -4.28 8.12
N ILE A 225 -5.73 -4.10 9.42
CA ILE A 225 -5.61 -5.15 10.42
C ILE A 225 -7.01 -5.46 10.94
N TYR A 226 -7.51 -6.65 10.66
CA TYR A 226 -8.81 -7.10 11.13
C TYR A 226 -8.67 -7.82 12.47
N THR A 227 -9.33 -7.32 13.51
CA THR A 227 -9.19 -7.82 14.88
C THR A 227 -10.55 -8.13 15.49
N THR A 228 -10.76 -9.39 15.89
CA THR A 228 -11.80 -9.83 16.82
C THR A 228 -11.16 -10.07 18.18
N ARG A 229 -11.25 -9.11 19.11
CA ARG A 229 -10.65 -9.25 20.45
C ARG A 229 -11.65 -9.92 21.40
N CYS A 230 -11.23 -11.00 22.07
CA CYS A 230 -12.10 -11.72 23.00
C CYS A 230 -12.30 -11.01 24.34
N THR A 231 -13.33 -11.42 25.10
CA THR A 231 -13.63 -10.85 26.43
C THR A 231 -12.52 -11.02 27.46
N ASN A 232 -11.78 -12.14 27.47
CA ASN A 232 -10.67 -12.34 28.40
C ASN A 232 -9.44 -11.49 28.06
N GLU A 233 -9.33 -11.03 26.81
CA GLU A 233 -8.29 -10.11 26.34
C GLU A 233 -8.82 -8.66 26.24
N ASN A 234 -9.83 -8.30 27.05
CA ASN A 234 -10.40 -6.95 27.15
C ASN A 234 -11.01 -6.42 25.84
N GLY A 235 -11.56 -7.32 25.03
CA GLY A 235 -12.48 -7.00 23.94
C GLY A 235 -13.93 -7.32 24.31
N ARG A 236 -14.81 -7.38 23.31
CA ARG A 236 -16.22 -7.77 23.50
C ARG A 236 -16.64 -9.01 22.71
N PHE A 237 -15.74 -9.64 21.95
CA PHE A 237 -16.10 -10.82 21.17
C PHE A 237 -16.24 -12.06 22.07
N PRO A 238 -17.34 -12.83 21.97
CA PRO A 238 -17.64 -13.91 22.91
C PRO A 238 -16.70 -15.11 22.72
N MET A 239 -16.31 -15.76 23.81
CA MET A 239 -15.36 -16.89 23.80
C MET A 239 -16.02 -18.28 23.78
N ASP A 240 -17.34 -18.34 23.96
CA ASP A 240 -18.07 -19.60 24.13
C ASP A 240 -18.04 -20.48 22.87
N ASP A 241 -17.86 -19.86 21.70
CA ASP A 241 -17.78 -20.54 20.40
C ASP A 241 -16.52 -20.11 19.62
N PRO A 242 -15.42 -20.89 19.70
CA PRO A 242 -14.22 -20.64 18.91
C PRO A 242 -14.45 -20.70 17.38
N GLU A 243 -15.44 -21.46 16.90
CA GLU A 243 -15.71 -21.55 15.47
C GLU A 243 -16.29 -20.23 14.93
N LEU A 244 -16.95 -19.44 15.79
CA LEU A 244 -17.36 -18.08 15.44
C LEU A 244 -16.14 -17.19 15.09
N PHE A 245 -15.02 -17.31 15.83
CA PHE A 245 -13.77 -16.63 15.44
C PHE A 245 -13.28 -17.11 14.09
N TYR A 246 -13.30 -18.43 13.85
CA TYR A 246 -12.90 -18.99 12.56
C TYR A 246 -13.73 -18.41 11.42
N GLN A 247 -15.05 -18.30 11.58
CA GLN A 247 -15.95 -17.74 10.56
C GLN A 247 -15.60 -16.27 10.26
N TYR A 248 -15.43 -15.43 11.29
CA TYR A 248 -15.14 -14.01 11.11
C TYR A 248 -13.74 -13.76 10.54
N LEU A 249 -12.72 -14.49 11.02
CA LEU A 249 -11.35 -14.38 10.52
C LEU A 249 -11.21 -14.94 9.10
N SER A 250 -11.90 -16.04 8.79
CA SER A 250 -11.96 -16.58 7.42
C SER A 250 -12.63 -15.59 6.47
N ARG A 251 -13.71 -14.93 6.92
CA ARG A 251 -14.39 -13.91 6.13
C ARG A 251 -13.51 -12.67 5.89
N ALA A 252 -12.71 -12.25 6.88
CA ALA A 252 -11.74 -11.17 6.71
C ALA A 252 -10.67 -11.49 5.63
N ILE A 253 -10.22 -12.75 5.56
CA ILE A 253 -9.34 -13.21 4.48
C ILE A 253 -10.06 -13.10 3.13
N GLN A 254 -11.32 -13.53 3.03
CA GLN A 254 -12.12 -13.43 1.81
C GLN A 254 -12.39 -11.97 1.39
N TRP A 255 -12.51 -11.04 2.33
CA TRP A 255 -12.58 -9.59 2.04
C TRP A 255 -11.22 -8.97 1.68
N GLY A 256 -10.15 -9.76 1.66
CA GLY A 256 -8.81 -9.33 1.32
C GLY A 256 -8.19 -8.40 2.36
N CYS A 257 -8.46 -8.58 3.65
CA CYS A 257 -7.76 -7.84 4.71
C CYS A 257 -6.27 -8.21 4.73
N GLU A 258 -5.39 -7.21 4.77
CA GLU A 258 -3.95 -7.40 4.67
C GLU A 258 -3.39 -8.16 5.89
N TYR A 259 -3.99 -7.95 7.06
CA TYR A 259 -3.69 -8.68 8.28
C TYR A 259 -4.96 -9.15 8.99
N ILE A 260 -4.84 -10.29 9.66
CA ILE A 260 -5.82 -10.78 10.64
C ILE A 260 -5.11 -11.00 11.98
N ASP A 261 -5.70 -10.54 13.09
CA ASP A 261 -5.22 -10.76 14.45
C ASP A 261 -5.84 -12.06 14.97
N VAL A 262 -5.01 -13.09 15.18
CA VAL A 262 -5.42 -14.45 15.55
C VAL A 262 -4.92 -14.72 16.97
N GLU A 263 -5.85 -14.82 17.92
CA GLU A 263 -5.52 -14.98 19.34
C GLU A 263 -5.00 -16.39 19.65
N LEU A 264 -3.98 -16.48 20.50
CA LEU A 264 -3.26 -17.72 20.80
C LEU A 264 -4.08 -18.73 21.63
N TRP A 265 -5.13 -18.27 22.31
CA TRP A 265 -6.05 -19.15 23.04
C TRP A 265 -6.89 -20.02 22.11
N LEU A 266 -7.06 -19.61 20.84
CA LEU A 266 -7.83 -20.39 19.87
C LEU A 266 -7.21 -21.79 19.71
N PRO A 267 -8.07 -22.83 19.61
CA PRO A 267 -7.64 -24.19 19.30
C PRO A 267 -6.66 -24.22 18.14
N GLU A 268 -5.64 -25.09 18.24
CA GLU A 268 -4.59 -25.16 17.23
C GLU A 268 -5.14 -25.51 15.84
N ASP A 269 -6.17 -26.35 15.76
CA ASP A 269 -6.79 -26.70 14.48
C ASP A 269 -7.39 -25.48 13.77
N ILE A 270 -8.00 -24.54 14.51
CA ILE A 270 -8.51 -23.27 13.97
C ILE A 270 -7.36 -22.41 13.47
N ARG A 271 -6.31 -22.23 14.28
CA ARG A 271 -5.13 -21.44 13.90
C ARG A 271 -4.44 -22.00 12.65
N ARG A 272 -4.30 -23.32 12.57
CA ARG A 272 -3.78 -24.03 11.39
C ARG A 272 -4.67 -23.84 10.16
N ARG A 273 -5.99 -24.05 10.27
CA ARG A 273 -6.94 -23.86 9.16
C ARG A 273 -6.90 -22.43 8.60
N LEU A 274 -6.76 -21.43 9.46
CA LEU A 274 -6.58 -20.03 9.03
C LEU A 274 -5.26 -19.83 8.31
N ALA A 275 -4.16 -20.38 8.84
CA ALA A 275 -2.84 -20.29 8.20
C ALA A 275 -2.78 -20.95 6.82
N GLU A 276 -3.46 -22.10 6.64
CA GLU A 276 -3.56 -22.80 5.36
C GLU A 276 -4.39 -22.03 4.31
N LYS A 277 -5.36 -21.22 4.76
CA LYS A 277 -6.28 -20.47 3.89
C LYS A 277 -5.96 -18.98 3.76
N LYS A 278 -4.93 -18.46 4.43
CA LYS A 278 -4.66 -17.00 4.52
C LYS A 278 -4.36 -16.33 3.18
N GLY A 279 -3.98 -17.07 2.15
CA GLY A 279 -3.59 -16.51 0.86
C GLY A 279 -2.49 -15.46 1.03
N ASN A 280 -2.75 -14.22 0.59
CA ASN A 280 -1.84 -13.09 0.75
C ASN A 280 -1.96 -12.36 2.10
N SER A 281 -2.99 -12.64 2.90
CA SER A 281 -3.16 -12.10 4.25
C SER A 281 -2.06 -12.61 5.18
N LYS A 282 -1.75 -11.79 6.18
CA LYS A 282 -0.74 -12.08 7.20
C LYS A 282 -1.38 -12.25 8.56
N ILE A 283 -0.88 -13.21 9.32
CA ILE A 283 -1.37 -13.51 10.66
C ILE A 283 -0.53 -12.75 11.67
N ILE A 284 -1.19 -11.89 12.45
CA ILE A 284 -0.66 -11.37 13.70
C ILE A 284 -1.11 -12.34 14.79
N SER A 285 -0.22 -13.23 15.24
CA SER A 285 -0.54 -14.16 16.33
C SER A 285 -0.48 -13.39 17.64
N ALA A 286 -1.62 -13.21 18.29
CA ALA A 286 -1.78 -12.30 19.43
C ALA A 286 -1.98 -13.03 20.75
N PHE A 287 -1.42 -12.46 21.82
CA PHE A 287 -1.65 -12.88 23.19
C PHE A 287 -1.72 -11.63 24.07
N HIS A 288 -2.74 -11.57 24.94
CA HIS A 288 -2.84 -10.52 25.95
C HIS A 288 -2.97 -11.11 27.35
N ASP A 289 -2.13 -10.66 28.28
CA ASP A 289 -2.27 -10.95 29.71
C ASP A 289 -2.79 -9.72 30.47
N PHE A 290 -3.95 -9.88 31.11
CA PHE A 290 -4.53 -8.88 32.01
C PHE A 290 -4.40 -9.28 33.50
N SER A 291 -3.74 -10.39 33.82
CA SER A 291 -3.61 -10.86 35.20
C SER A 291 -2.75 -9.93 36.06
N GLY A 292 -1.81 -9.20 35.43
CA GLY A 292 -0.82 -8.38 36.15
C GLY A 292 0.26 -9.21 36.85
N SER A 293 0.28 -10.53 36.62
CA SER A 293 1.24 -11.47 37.20
C SER A 293 2.19 -12.10 36.18
N PHE A 294 2.01 -11.80 34.89
CA PHE A 294 2.87 -12.32 33.84
C PHE A 294 4.34 -11.89 34.01
N LYS A 295 5.26 -12.80 33.69
CA LYS A 295 6.70 -12.56 33.83
C LYS A 295 7.41 -12.86 32.52
N TRP A 296 7.98 -11.81 31.93
CA TRP A 296 8.78 -11.91 30.70
C TRP A 296 10.03 -12.79 30.84
N THR A 297 10.51 -12.97 32.07
CA THR A 297 11.65 -13.83 32.41
C THR A 297 11.29 -15.31 32.56
N SER A 298 9.99 -15.65 32.52
CA SER A 298 9.54 -17.03 32.71
C SER A 298 9.75 -17.88 31.44
N PRO A 299 10.01 -19.19 31.58
CA PRO A 299 10.02 -20.11 30.44
C PRO A 299 8.70 -20.11 29.65
N GLN A 300 7.58 -19.84 30.34
CA GLN A 300 6.26 -19.75 29.72
C GLN A 300 6.19 -18.61 28.68
N ALA A 301 6.89 -17.50 28.88
CA ALA A 301 6.90 -16.40 27.91
C ALA A 301 7.53 -16.84 26.58
N GLU A 302 8.61 -17.63 26.64
CA GLU A 302 9.25 -18.20 25.45
C GLU A 302 8.37 -19.27 24.81
N GLU A 303 7.75 -20.16 25.59
CA GLU A 303 6.81 -21.17 25.08
C GLU A 303 5.62 -20.53 24.33
N LEU A 304 5.06 -19.44 24.87
CA LEU A 304 3.99 -18.69 24.21
C LEU A 304 4.46 -18.09 22.88
N PHE A 305 5.67 -17.53 22.85
CA PHE A 305 6.26 -17.03 21.61
C PHE A 305 6.43 -18.15 20.59
N GLU A 306 7.02 -19.29 20.98
CA GLU A 306 7.25 -20.44 20.10
C GLU A 306 5.93 -20.96 19.50
N ARG A 307 4.88 -21.10 20.32
CA ARG A 307 3.55 -21.51 19.88
C ARG A 307 2.88 -20.50 18.95
N ALA A 308 3.08 -19.21 19.17
CA ALA A 308 2.58 -18.14 18.31
C ALA A 308 3.33 -18.09 16.98
N ALA A 309 4.65 -18.31 17.00
CA ALA A 309 5.52 -18.27 15.83
C ALA A 309 5.22 -19.35 14.80
N VAL A 310 4.58 -20.46 15.18
CA VAL A 310 4.22 -21.55 14.25
C VAL A 310 3.34 -21.06 13.10
N TYR A 311 2.38 -20.18 13.38
CA TYR A 311 1.40 -19.72 12.39
C TYR A 311 1.40 -18.20 12.17
N GLY A 312 2.10 -17.43 13.01
CA GLY A 312 2.19 -15.98 12.92
C GLY A 312 3.25 -15.50 11.93
N ASP A 313 2.87 -14.58 11.04
CA ASP A 313 3.81 -13.76 10.27
C ASP A 313 4.37 -12.60 11.14
N VAL A 314 3.67 -12.26 12.23
CA VAL A 314 4.10 -11.38 13.33
C VAL A 314 3.63 -12.00 14.63
N VAL A 315 4.47 -11.99 15.67
CA VAL A 315 4.04 -12.38 17.03
C VAL A 315 3.80 -11.13 17.86
N LYS A 316 2.60 -11.02 18.43
CA LYS A 316 2.16 -9.90 19.27
C LYS A 316 1.88 -10.42 20.68
N MET A 317 2.65 -9.96 21.67
CA MET A 317 2.40 -10.29 23.08
C MET A 317 2.31 -9.00 23.89
N ILE A 318 1.21 -8.84 24.62
CA ILE A 318 0.93 -7.65 25.40
C ILE A 318 0.60 -8.05 26.83
N ALA A 319 1.29 -7.49 27.83
CA ALA A 319 1.07 -7.84 29.23
C ALA A 319 0.73 -6.62 30.08
N LEU A 320 -0.19 -6.75 31.04
CA LEU A 320 -0.39 -5.75 32.08
C LEU A 320 0.77 -5.84 33.07
N VAL A 321 1.40 -4.72 33.38
CA VAL A 321 2.53 -4.66 34.32
C VAL A 321 2.26 -3.65 35.43
N ASN A 322 2.94 -3.84 36.55
CA ASN A 322 2.76 -3.04 37.76
C ASN A 322 4.01 -2.25 38.15
N SER A 323 5.12 -2.43 37.42
CA SER A 323 6.40 -1.80 37.73
C SER A 323 7.19 -1.41 36.48
N MET A 324 8.09 -0.45 36.64
CA MET A 324 9.02 -0.04 35.58
C MET A 324 10.00 -1.16 35.20
N GLN A 325 10.37 -2.02 36.16
CA GLN A 325 11.33 -3.12 35.97
C GLN A 325 10.87 -4.10 34.88
N GLU A 326 9.57 -4.35 34.80
CA GLU A 326 8.96 -5.27 33.82
C GLU A 326 9.10 -4.77 32.37
N ASN A 327 9.36 -3.48 32.13
CA ASN A 327 9.75 -2.99 30.81
C ASN A 327 11.16 -3.42 30.42
N TYR A 328 12.11 -3.40 31.36
CA TYR A 328 13.47 -3.85 31.09
C TYR A 328 13.51 -5.37 30.86
N GLU A 329 12.69 -6.12 31.59
CA GLU A 329 12.50 -7.56 31.38
C GLU A 329 11.93 -7.86 30.00
N LEU A 330 10.93 -7.11 29.54
CA LEU A 330 10.42 -7.22 28.17
C LEU A 330 11.50 -6.92 27.13
N GLU A 331 12.30 -5.87 27.29
CA GLU A 331 13.34 -5.55 26.30
C GLU A 331 14.49 -6.57 26.32
N TYR A 332 14.82 -7.14 27.48
CA TYR A 332 15.72 -8.28 27.56
C TYR A 332 15.15 -9.51 26.84
N PHE A 333 13.88 -9.85 27.10
CA PHE A 333 13.18 -10.93 26.41
C PHE A 333 13.17 -10.70 24.89
N ARG A 334 12.85 -9.49 24.42
CA ARG A 334 12.87 -9.11 23.00
C ARG A 334 14.24 -9.37 22.37
N SER A 335 15.32 -8.97 23.05
CA SER A 335 16.69 -9.17 22.58
C SER A 335 17.03 -10.66 22.42
N ILE A 336 16.70 -11.48 23.42
CA ILE A 336 16.95 -12.92 23.39
C ILE A 336 16.11 -13.60 22.30
N ILE A 337 14.80 -13.34 22.29
CA ILE A 337 13.86 -14.04 21.42
C ILE A 337 14.11 -13.71 19.94
N GLN A 338 14.43 -12.45 19.61
CA GLN A 338 14.71 -12.06 18.22
C GLN A 338 16.11 -12.44 17.75
N THR A 339 17.04 -12.71 18.68
CA THR A 339 18.34 -13.31 18.34
C THR A 339 18.19 -14.81 18.06
N LYS A 340 17.37 -15.51 18.87
CA LYS A 340 17.10 -16.95 18.71
C LYS A 340 16.19 -17.24 17.51
N TYR A 341 15.19 -16.39 17.30
CA TYR A 341 14.18 -16.50 16.25
C TYR A 341 14.13 -15.19 15.43
N PRO A 342 14.94 -15.08 14.36
CA PRO A 342 14.97 -13.88 13.50
C PRO A 342 13.64 -13.60 12.78
N HIS A 343 12.80 -14.63 12.62
CA HIS A 343 11.45 -14.54 12.09
C HIS A 343 10.54 -15.51 12.89
N PRO A 344 9.28 -15.12 13.19
CA PRO A 344 8.64 -13.84 12.89
C PRO A 344 9.11 -12.67 13.76
N PRO A 345 8.96 -11.41 13.29
CA PRO A 345 9.23 -10.24 14.10
C PRO A 345 8.30 -10.17 15.33
N PHE A 346 8.84 -9.66 16.43
CA PHE A 346 8.15 -9.58 17.72
C PHE A 346 7.64 -8.16 18.04
N SER A 347 6.33 -8.02 18.17
CA SER A 347 5.63 -6.87 18.75
C SER A 347 5.31 -7.16 20.21
N GLY A 348 6.04 -6.53 21.11
CA GLY A 348 5.98 -6.80 22.55
C GLY A 348 5.68 -5.52 23.30
N LEU A 349 4.64 -5.49 24.13
CA LEU A 349 4.21 -4.27 24.82
C LEU A 349 3.75 -4.56 26.25
N ASN A 350 3.94 -3.59 27.12
CA ASN A 350 3.35 -3.56 28.43
C ASN A 350 2.21 -2.53 28.48
N MET A 351 1.12 -2.87 29.14
CA MET A 351 -0.07 -2.01 29.31
C MET A 351 0.04 -1.13 30.56
N GLY A 352 -0.85 -0.13 30.61
CA GLY A 352 -0.92 0.82 31.72
C GLY A 352 0.11 1.94 31.60
N PRO A 353 0.01 2.99 32.44
CA PRO A 353 0.95 4.11 32.43
C PRO A 353 2.40 3.66 32.64
N MET A 354 2.64 2.67 33.50
CA MET A 354 3.99 2.12 33.74
C MET A 354 4.57 1.44 32.48
N GLY A 355 3.73 0.94 31.57
CA GLY A 355 4.17 0.28 30.34
C GLY A 355 4.59 1.22 29.20
N GLN A 356 4.46 2.54 29.35
CA GLN A 356 4.73 3.51 28.27
C GLN A 356 6.14 3.43 27.68
N LEU A 357 7.15 3.04 28.47
CA LEU A 357 8.51 2.81 27.97
C LEU A 357 8.53 1.72 26.89
N SER A 358 7.88 0.58 27.13
CA SER A 358 7.83 -0.52 26.16
C SER A 358 7.17 -0.12 24.85
N ARG A 359 6.12 0.73 24.90
CA ARG A 359 5.46 1.28 23.71
C ARG A 359 6.39 2.17 22.90
N THR A 360 7.23 2.94 23.59
CA THR A 360 8.19 3.84 22.95
C THR A 360 9.33 3.06 22.27
N LEU A 361 9.78 1.95 22.88
CA LEU A 361 10.89 1.14 22.38
C LEU A 361 10.47 0.09 21.33
N ASN A 362 9.22 -0.36 21.35
CA ASN A 362 8.69 -1.29 20.37
C ASN A 362 8.76 -0.73 18.95
N LYS A 363 9.16 -1.57 18.00
CA LYS A 363 9.38 -1.18 16.60
C LYS A 363 8.38 -1.77 15.61
N ILE A 364 7.61 -2.76 16.04
CA ILE A 364 6.74 -3.55 15.15
C ILE A 364 5.30 -3.27 15.51
N PHE A 365 4.56 -2.62 14.62
CA PHE A 365 3.13 -2.34 14.76
C PHE A 365 2.75 -1.76 16.13
N THR A 366 3.48 -0.75 16.59
CA THR A 366 3.15 -0.08 17.86
C THR A 366 1.76 0.57 17.75
N PRO A 367 0.77 0.17 18.57
CA PRO A 367 -0.55 0.81 18.56
C PRO A 367 -0.45 2.23 19.10
N ILE A 368 -0.89 3.19 18.29
CA ILE A 368 -0.94 4.61 18.63
C ILE A 368 -2.38 5.09 18.83
N THR A 369 -2.54 6.17 19.59
CA THR A 369 -3.81 6.90 19.73
C THR A 369 -3.76 8.24 18.99
N HIS A 370 -4.90 8.91 18.88
CA HIS A 370 -5.03 10.26 18.35
C HIS A 370 -6.07 11.06 19.17
N PRO A 371 -5.88 12.36 19.43
CA PRO A 371 -6.83 13.17 20.21
C PRO A 371 -8.27 13.23 19.66
N LEU A 372 -8.46 12.92 18.38
CA LEU A 372 -9.77 12.87 17.71
C LEU A 372 -10.47 11.51 17.83
N LEU A 373 -9.84 10.49 18.44
CA LEU A 373 -10.50 9.22 18.70
C LEU A 373 -11.48 9.35 19.87
N PRO A 374 -12.65 8.69 19.81
CA PRO A 374 -13.67 8.79 20.86
C PRO A 374 -13.21 8.13 22.17
N MET A 375 -12.39 7.09 22.05
CA MET A 375 -11.80 6.39 23.19
C MET A 375 -10.41 5.85 22.83
N ILE A 376 -9.58 5.74 23.86
CA ILE A 376 -8.27 5.08 23.78
C ILE A 376 -8.49 3.57 23.83
N ALA A 377 -7.89 2.81 22.90
CA ALA A 377 -8.13 1.37 22.77
C ALA A 377 -7.55 0.55 23.94
N ALA A 378 -6.47 1.03 24.57
CA ALA A 378 -5.88 0.40 25.75
C ALA A 378 -5.21 1.43 26.68
N PRO A 379 -5.22 1.22 28.02
CA PRO A 379 -4.56 2.12 28.96
C PRO A 379 -3.07 2.35 28.67
N GLY A 380 -2.65 3.61 28.77
CA GLY A 380 -1.25 4.03 28.56
C GLY A 380 -0.81 4.10 27.09
N GLN A 381 -1.71 4.00 26.11
CA GLN A 381 -1.38 4.28 24.71
C GLN A 381 -0.87 5.71 24.52
N LEU A 382 0.04 5.87 23.56
CA LEU A 382 0.68 7.12 23.19
C LEU A 382 0.34 7.43 21.73
N SER A 383 0.25 8.69 21.38
CA SER A 383 0.22 9.14 19.98
C SER A 383 1.60 8.97 19.33
N ALA A 384 1.64 9.00 17.99
CA ALA A 384 2.91 9.01 17.25
C ALA A 384 3.81 10.18 17.67
N ALA A 385 3.21 11.35 17.94
CA ALA A 385 3.90 12.54 18.40
C ALA A 385 4.56 12.32 19.77
N GLU A 386 3.83 11.78 20.75
CA GLU A 386 4.38 11.49 22.08
C GLU A 386 5.52 10.47 22.03
N ILE A 387 5.41 9.43 21.18
CA ILE A 387 6.47 8.44 20.97
C ILE A 387 7.72 9.11 20.38
N ASN A 388 7.56 9.91 19.34
CA ASN A 388 8.67 10.62 18.71
C ASN A 388 9.37 11.58 19.67
N GLN A 389 8.59 12.32 20.48
CA GLN A 389 9.10 13.21 21.51
C GLN A 389 9.89 12.44 22.57
N ALA A 390 9.34 11.33 23.09
CA ALA A 390 10.02 10.50 24.09
C ALA A 390 11.32 9.91 23.54
N LEU A 391 11.32 9.39 22.31
CA LEU A 391 12.52 8.89 21.64
C LEU A 391 13.57 9.99 21.46
N HIS A 392 13.16 11.22 21.16
CA HIS A 392 14.07 12.36 21.09
C HIS A 392 14.70 12.67 22.45
N THR A 393 13.89 12.77 23.50
CA THR A 393 14.37 13.04 24.87
C THR A 393 15.35 11.97 25.36
N MET A 394 15.15 10.70 24.96
CA MET A 394 16.07 9.59 25.25
C MET A 394 17.30 9.52 24.32
N GLY A 395 17.47 10.47 23.41
CA GLY A 395 18.57 10.49 22.44
C GLY A 395 18.50 9.41 21.36
N GLN A 396 17.38 8.67 21.27
CA GLN A 396 17.17 7.61 20.27
C GLN A 396 16.83 8.17 18.89
N VAL A 397 16.32 9.41 18.83
CA VAL A 397 16.11 10.17 17.61
C VAL A 397 16.82 11.52 17.76
N PRO A 398 18.08 11.65 17.31
CA PRO A 398 18.81 12.90 17.40
C PRO A 398 18.18 13.95 16.47
N ARG A 399 18.28 15.22 16.87
CA ARG A 399 17.91 16.34 16.01
C ARG A 399 18.87 16.41 14.81
N LEU A 400 18.30 16.50 13.62
CA LEU A 400 19.03 16.64 12.37
C LEU A 400 18.44 17.80 11.55
N ASP A 401 19.25 18.37 10.68
CA ASP A 401 18.83 19.37 9.71
C ASP A 401 18.39 18.67 8.42
N ILE A 402 17.10 18.79 8.09
CA ILE A 402 16.52 18.31 6.83
C ILE A 402 16.35 19.51 5.89
N TYR A 403 16.77 19.36 4.65
CA TYR A 403 16.82 20.46 3.69
C TYR A 403 15.77 20.33 2.58
N GLY A 404 15.17 21.46 2.20
CA GLY A 404 14.52 21.61 0.91
C GLY A 404 15.38 22.51 0.04
N ILE A 405 15.90 21.99 -1.07
CA ILE A 405 16.82 22.73 -1.95
C ILE A 405 16.11 22.97 -3.28
N GLY A 406 15.77 24.21 -3.57
CA GLY A 406 15.12 24.50 -4.84
C GLY A 406 14.85 25.96 -5.14
N SER A 407 13.92 26.22 -6.05
CA SER A 407 13.51 27.60 -6.36
C SER A 407 12.56 28.15 -5.29
N PHE A 408 12.43 29.47 -5.19
CA PHE A 408 11.47 30.11 -4.28
C PHE A 408 10.03 29.55 -4.34
N ARG A 409 9.61 28.99 -5.50
CA ARG A 409 8.30 28.36 -5.66
C ARG A 409 8.11 27.08 -4.83
N SER A 410 9.19 26.44 -4.39
CA SER A 410 9.17 25.22 -3.57
C SER A 410 8.97 25.50 -2.07
N THR A 411 8.84 26.77 -1.66
CA THR A 411 8.65 27.19 -0.26
C THR A 411 7.35 26.68 0.35
N THR A 412 6.27 26.54 -0.42
CA THR A 412 5.00 25.96 0.05
C THR A 412 5.16 24.50 0.47
N GLN A 413 5.89 23.71 -0.33
CA GLN A 413 6.22 22.31 0.00
C GLN A 413 7.09 22.23 1.26
N ALA A 414 8.05 23.13 1.41
CA ALA A 414 8.85 23.24 2.64
C ALA A 414 7.99 23.52 3.88
N MET A 415 7.01 24.42 3.80
CA MET A 415 6.08 24.70 4.91
C MET A 415 5.23 23.49 5.28
N PHE A 416 4.84 22.66 4.31
CA PHE A 416 4.13 21.42 4.59
C PHE A 416 5.01 20.39 5.32
N PHE A 417 6.26 20.21 4.88
CA PHE A 417 7.21 19.34 5.59
C PHE A 417 7.42 19.82 7.04
N GLU A 418 7.63 21.12 7.24
CA GLU A 418 7.77 21.72 8.57
C GLU A 418 6.53 21.49 9.43
N LYS A 419 5.33 21.69 8.88
CA LYS A 419 4.08 21.40 9.59
C LYS A 419 3.99 19.92 9.98
N CYS A 420 4.27 18.99 9.07
CA CYS A 420 4.23 17.56 9.38
C CYS A 420 5.24 17.19 10.48
N PHE A 421 6.43 17.79 10.48
CA PHE A 421 7.43 17.54 11.52
C PHE A 421 6.95 18.01 12.88
N ASN A 422 6.32 19.19 12.94
CA ASN A 422 5.78 19.74 14.17
C ASN A 422 4.60 18.89 14.70
N GLU A 423 3.63 18.55 13.85
CA GLU A 423 2.47 17.72 14.24
C GLU A 423 2.89 16.33 14.73
N LEU A 424 3.91 15.74 14.10
CA LEU A 424 4.48 14.45 14.52
C LEU A 424 5.52 14.57 15.61
N SER A 425 5.76 15.77 16.16
CA SER A 425 6.79 16.05 17.17
C SER A 425 8.17 15.46 16.82
N LEU A 426 8.52 15.48 15.54
CA LEU A 426 9.84 15.10 15.07
C LEU A 426 10.84 16.18 15.48
N PRO A 427 12.02 15.82 16.00
CA PRO A 427 12.96 16.81 16.53
C PRO A 427 13.74 17.57 15.44
N HIS A 428 13.61 17.14 14.19
CA HIS A 428 14.36 17.65 13.05
C HIS A 428 14.04 19.11 12.76
N GLN A 429 15.04 19.85 12.27
CA GLN A 429 14.83 21.20 11.75
C GLN A 429 14.69 21.15 10.24
N PHE A 430 13.55 21.59 9.72
CA PHE A 430 13.40 21.79 8.28
C PHE A 430 14.03 23.12 7.86
N LYS A 431 14.89 23.12 6.83
CA LYS A 431 15.58 24.31 6.31
C LYS A 431 15.42 24.40 4.81
N PHE A 432 14.79 25.47 4.34
CA PHE A 432 14.74 25.76 2.91
C PHE A 432 15.97 26.54 2.46
N VAL A 433 16.57 26.13 1.34
CA VAL A 433 17.71 26.80 0.73
C VAL A 433 17.42 27.04 -0.75
N GLU A 434 17.46 28.31 -1.14
CA GLU A 434 17.32 28.66 -2.55
C GLU A 434 18.54 28.18 -3.35
N ARG A 435 18.28 27.49 -4.47
CA ARG A 435 19.33 26.96 -5.35
C ARG A 435 19.97 28.09 -6.16
N ALA A 436 21.04 28.68 -5.63
CA ALA A 436 21.88 29.64 -6.36
C ALA A 436 23.00 28.93 -7.15
N PRO A 437 23.50 29.49 -8.27
CA PRO A 437 24.57 28.90 -9.09
C PRO A 437 25.89 28.61 -8.36
N ARG A 438 26.13 29.26 -7.20
CA ARG A 438 27.31 29.11 -6.35
C ARG A 438 27.03 28.50 -4.97
N ALA A 439 25.77 28.19 -4.65
CA ALA A 439 25.44 27.46 -3.43
C ALA A 439 25.82 25.99 -3.66
N SER A 440 26.98 25.56 -3.17
CA SER A 440 27.41 24.18 -3.36
C SER A 440 26.55 23.29 -2.47
N VAL A 441 25.60 22.56 -3.05
CA VAL A 441 24.85 21.49 -2.38
C VAL A 441 25.80 20.55 -1.62
N GLU A 442 27.00 20.33 -2.18
CA GLU A 442 28.15 19.71 -1.51
C GLU A 442 28.41 20.20 -0.08
N ASN A 443 28.46 21.52 0.15
CA ASN A 443 28.71 22.09 1.49
C ASN A 443 27.53 21.83 2.45
N ILE A 444 26.31 21.65 1.93
CA ILE A 444 25.15 21.29 2.76
C ILE A 444 25.24 19.83 3.16
N LEU A 445 25.51 18.93 2.20
CA LEU A 445 25.65 17.49 2.43
C LEU A 445 26.80 17.14 3.39
N LYS A 446 27.85 17.97 3.44
CA LYS A 446 29.01 17.78 4.33
C LYS A 446 28.80 18.31 5.77
N ARG A 447 27.65 18.91 6.09
CA ARG A 447 27.41 19.46 7.44
C ARG A 447 27.28 18.32 8.47
N PRO A 448 27.79 18.50 9.69
CA PRO A 448 27.79 17.45 10.70
C PRO A 448 26.38 17.00 11.12
N ASN A 449 25.39 17.89 11.07
CA ASN A 449 24.00 17.60 11.46
C ASN A 449 23.08 17.35 10.25
N PHE A 450 23.62 17.13 9.06
CA PHE A 450 22.82 16.86 7.87
C PHE A 450 22.03 15.55 8.06
N GLY A 451 20.70 15.60 7.94
CA GLY A 451 19.84 14.42 8.04
C GLY A 451 19.22 13.96 6.73
N GLY A 452 19.22 14.82 5.71
CA GLY A 452 18.63 14.53 4.42
C GLY A 452 18.22 15.80 3.67
N ALA A 453 17.89 15.65 2.39
CA ALA A 453 17.40 16.73 1.56
C ALA A 453 16.43 16.24 0.49
N TYR A 454 15.39 17.01 0.20
CA TYR A 454 14.74 16.98 -1.10
C TYR A 454 15.33 18.08 -1.99
N ILE A 455 15.47 17.83 -3.28
CA ILE A 455 16.23 18.65 -4.23
C ILE A 455 15.43 18.79 -5.53
N ASN A 456 14.99 20.02 -5.84
CA ASN A 456 14.24 20.33 -7.05
C ASN A 456 14.76 21.63 -7.71
N PRO A 457 15.31 21.59 -8.94
CA PRO A 457 15.41 20.43 -9.82
C PRO A 457 16.41 19.39 -9.29
N PRO A 458 16.41 18.15 -9.80
CA PRO A 458 17.37 17.13 -9.37
C PRO A 458 18.83 17.50 -9.69
N LEU A 459 19.75 16.76 -9.08
CA LEU A 459 21.19 16.77 -9.37
C LEU A 459 21.54 15.66 -10.35
N ALA A 460 22.60 15.85 -11.14
CA ALA A 460 23.15 14.77 -11.95
C ALA A 460 23.76 13.69 -11.04
N ALA A 461 23.43 12.42 -11.28
CA ALA A 461 23.95 11.29 -10.51
C ALA A 461 25.50 11.19 -10.56
N ALA A 462 26.12 11.75 -11.60
CA ALA A 462 27.58 11.80 -11.74
C ALA A 462 28.27 12.86 -10.85
N ALA A 463 27.51 13.64 -10.05
CA ALA A 463 28.11 14.65 -9.18
C ALA A 463 29.00 13.99 -8.11
N PRO A 464 30.29 14.38 -7.99
CA PRO A 464 31.30 13.64 -7.22
C PRO A 464 31.10 13.72 -5.70
N TYR A 465 30.29 14.66 -5.23
CA TYR A 465 29.99 14.87 -3.81
C TYR A 465 28.72 14.14 -3.35
N LEU A 466 28.01 13.47 -4.26
CA LEU A 466 26.86 12.65 -3.88
C LEU A 466 27.33 11.41 -3.09
N PRO A 467 26.51 10.93 -2.15
CA PRO A 467 26.84 9.73 -1.39
C PRO A 467 26.57 8.47 -2.25
N ALA A 468 26.43 7.31 -1.61
CA ALA A 468 26.03 6.09 -2.31
C ALA A 468 24.70 6.31 -3.05
N LEU A 469 24.57 5.77 -4.26
CA LEU A 469 23.35 5.93 -5.06
C LEU A 469 22.49 4.68 -5.00
N SER A 470 21.17 4.88 -4.97
CA SER A 470 20.21 3.81 -5.26
C SER A 470 20.35 3.35 -6.71
N ASP A 471 19.89 2.12 -6.99
CA ASP A 471 19.87 1.61 -8.36
C ASP A 471 18.97 2.43 -9.27
N ALA A 472 17.86 2.97 -8.73
CA ALA A 472 16.97 3.85 -9.45
C ALA A 472 17.65 5.18 -9.83
N ALA A 473 18.31 5.85 -8.89
CA ALA A 473 19.03 7.10 -9.17
C ALA A 473 20.18 6.88 -10.17
N ARG A 474 20.89 5.75 -10.08
CA ARG A 474 21.95 5.40 -11.03
C ARG A 474 21.39 5.19 -12.44
N ALA A 475 20.27 4.48 -12.57
CA ALA A 475 19.63 4.20 -13.84
C ALA A 475 18.99 5.46 -14.47
N ILE A 476 18.32 6.28 -13.67
CA ILE A 476 17.69 7.54 -14.09
C ILE A 476 18.76 8.60 -14.41
N GLY A 477 19.93 8.53 -13.78
CA GLY A 477 21.01 9.51 -13.94
C GLY A 477 20.79 10.80 -13.15
N GLN A 478 19.82 10.82 -12.24
CA GLN A 478 19.42 11.99 -11.46
C GLN A 478 19.11 11.64 -10.01
N VAL A 479 19.43 12.56 -9.08
CA VAL A 479 19.12 12.48 -7.64
C VAL A 479 18.25 13.67 -7.25
N ASP A 480 17.03 13.40 -6.76
CA ASP A 480 16.13 14.41 -6.21
C ASP A 480 16.01 14.33 -4.68
N THR A 481 16.54 13.27 -4.06
CA THR A 481 16.40 13.05 -2.61
C THR A 481 17.68 12.44 -2.07
N VAL A 482 18.17 12.94 -0.94
CA VAL A 482 19.25 12.33 -0.17
C VAL A 482 18.70 12.03 1.21
N PHE A 483 18.81 10.79 1.67
CA PHE A 483 18.33 10.39 3.00
C PHE A 483 19.34 9.48 3.71
N VAL A 484 19.13 9.26 5.00
CA VAL A 484 19.95 8.35 5.80
C VAL A 484 19.27 7.00 5.88
N ARG A 485 19.99 5.94 5.50
CA ARG A 485 19.62 4.57 5.85
C ARG A 485 20.47 4.11 7.03
N THR A 486 19.83 3.47 8.01
CA THR A 486 20.52 2.86 9.14
C THR A 486 20.48 1.35 8.98
N GLU A 487 21.62 0.74 8.66
CA GLU A 487 21.77 -0.72 8.56
C GLU A 487 22.74 -1.18 9.64
N THR A 488 22.36 -2.14 10.49
CA THR A 488 23.21 -2.68 11.57
C THR A 488 23.83 -1.62 12.50
N GLY A 489 23.13 -0.50 12.72
CA GLY A 489 23.61 0.63 13.54
C GLY A 489 24.56 1.59 12.83
N ARG A 490 24.95 1.32 11.57
CA ARG A 490 25.73 2.23 10.73
C ARG A 490 24.80 3.09 9.89
N GLN A 491 24.99 4.40 9.95
CA GLN A 491 24.28 5.35 9.10
C GLN A 491 25.03 5.53 7.77
N THR A 492 24.31 5.36 6.67
CA THR A 492 24.81 5.61 5.32
C THR A 492 23.87 6.56 4.60
N PHE A 493 24.40 7.63 4.04
CA PHE A 493 23.63 8.50 3.17
C PHE A 493 23.42 7.83 1.81
N ILE A 494 22.21 7.94 1.28
CA ILE A 494 21.82 7.41 -0.02
C ILE A 494 21.19 8.53 -0.85
N GLY A 495 21.71 8.74 -2.06
CA GLY A 495 21.09 9.55 -3.09
C GLY A 495 20.11 8.70 -3.91
N ASP A 496 18.87 9.14 -3.99
CA ASP A 496 17.78 8.45 -4.68
C ASP A 496 17.02 9.42 -5.60
N ASN A 497 16.21 8.85 -6.47
CA ASN A 497 15.18 9.54 -7.20
C ASN A 497 13.84 9.06 -6.64
N VAL A 498 13.02 9.96 -6.11
CA VAL A 498 11.72 9.65 -5.50
C VAL A 498 10.58 9.97 -6.47
N THR A 499 10.81 10.86 -7.44
CA THR A 499 9.82 11.24 -8.46
C THR A 499 9.26 10.02 -9.21
N TRP A 500 10.11 9.04 -9.58
CA TRP A 500 9.61 7.83 -10.27
C TRP A 500 8.66 7.00 -9.38
N LYS A 501 8.83 6.99 -8.05
CA LYS A 501 7.92 6.31 -7.12
C LYS A 501 6.58 7.01 -7.10
N GLY A 502 6.57 8.34 -7.14
CA GLY A 502 5.36 9.15 -7.29
C GLY A 502 4.60 8.84 -8.57
N ILE A 503 5.30 8.78 -9.72
CA ILE A 503 4.70 8.41 -11.01
C ILE A 503 4.14 6.98 -10.96
N ARG A 504 4.89 6.02 -10.41
CA ARG A 504 4.46 4.62 -10.28
C ARG A 504 3.22 4.49 -9.40
N ALA A 505 3.16 5.21 -8.27
CA ALA A 505 2.02 5.21 -7.37
C ALA A 505 0.78 5.85 -8.02
N THR A 506 0.94 6.91 -8.82
CA THR A 506 -0.15 7.49 -9.60
C THR A 506 -0.71 6.51 -10.63
N LEU A 507 0.15 5.82 -11.38
CA LEU A 507 -0.29 4.80 -12.35
C LEU A 507 -1.02 3.65 -11.64
N SER A 508 -0.53 3.21 -10.49
CA SER A 508 -1.11 2.07 -9.75
C SER A 508 -2.33 2.44 -8.89
N ARG A 509 -2.87 3.66 -9.01
CA ARG A 509 -3.99 4.12 -8.18
C ARG A 509 -5.30 3.44 -8.55
N ASP A 510 -5.63 3.41 -9.84
CA ASP A 510 -6.90 2.87 -10.35
C ASP A 510 -6.73 1.61 -11.22
N PHE A 511 -5.51 1.11 -11.33
CA PHE A 511 -5.16 -0.08 -12.12
C PHE A 511 -4.19 -0.95 -11.33
N VAL A 512 -4.30 -2.27 -11.50
CA VAL A 512 -3.31 -3.16 -10.89
C VAL A 512 -1.98 -3.08 -11.65
N PRO A 513 -0.84 -3.33 -11.00
CA PRO A 513 0.46 -3.30 -11.67
C PRO A 513 0.55 -4.23 -12.90
N SER A 514 -0.04 -5.42 -12.85
CA SER A 514 -0.05 -6.36 -13.99
C SER A 514 -0.89 -5.89 -15.19
N ALA A 515 -1.76 -4.89 -15.03
CA ALA A 515 -2.53 -4.33 -16.14
C ALA A 515 -1.62 -3.71 -17.21
N TYR A 516 -0.40 -3.35 -16.83
CA TYR A 516 0.57 -2.64 -17.64
C TYR A 516 1.55 -3.56 -18.39
N GLY A 517 1.76 -4.78 -17.90
CA GLY A 517 2.80 -5.69 -18.40
C GLY A 517 2.72 -5.95 -19.91
N GLY A 518 3.82 -5.69 -20.62
CA GLY A 518 3.97 -5.92 -22.06
C GLY A 518 3.08 -5.04 -22.95
N ARG A 519 2.58 -3.91 -22.45
CA ARG A 519 1.80 -2.95 -23.25
C ARG A 519 2.65 -1.78 -23.68
N ALA A 520 2.33 -1.26 -24.86
CA ALA A 520 2.96 -0.05 -25.35
C ALA A 520 2.65 1.19 -24.50
N ALA A 521 3.63 2.09 -24.38
CA ALA A 521 3.44 3.44 -23.86
C ALA A 521 4.04 4.50 -24.78
N LEU A 522 3.54 5.73 -24.70
CA LEU A 522 4.05 6.87 -25.45
C LEU A 522 4.44 8.02 -24.50
N LEU A 523 5.68 8.46 -24.56
CA LEU A 523 6.25 9.48 -23.69
C LEU A 523 6.70 10.69 -24.49
N LEU A 524 6.20 11.88 -24.13
CA LEU A 524 6.54 13.14 -24.75
C LEU A 524 7.42 13.96 -23.82
N ALA A 525 8.56 14.46 -24.28
CA ALA A 525 9.41 15.38 -23.52
C ALA A 525 10.23 16.29 -24.44
N SER A 526 10.76 17.39 -23.89
CA SER A 526 11.72 18.24 -24.64
C SER A 526 13.14 17.69 -24.59
N ALA A 527 13.50 16.98 -23.52
CA ALA A 527 14.77 16.29 -23.37
C ALA A 527 14.61 14.97 -22.61
N GLU A 528 15.57 14.06 -22.75
CA GLU A 528 15.60 12.78 -22.02
C GLU A 528 15.60 12.99 -20.50
N ALA A 529 16.31 14.02 -20.02
CA ALA A 529 16.39 14.36 -18.60
C ALA A 529 15.02 14.65 -17.96
N ASP A 530 14.07 15.19 -18.72
CA ASP A 530 12.72 15.49 -18.23
C ASP A 530 11.85 14.21 -18.16
N ALA A 531 12.21 13.20 -18.96
CA ALA A 531 11.49 11.95 -19.13
C ALA A 531 12.06 10.79 -18.31
N ALA A 532 13.29 10.88 -17.82
CA ALA A 532 14.04 9.75 -17.27
C ALA A 532 13.33 9.05 -16.10
N ALA A 533 12.77 9.81 -15.15
CA ALA A 533 11.99 9.25 -14.04
C ALA A 533 10.71 8.55 -14.51
N ALA A 534 10.04 9.08 -15.55
CA ALA A 534 8.86 8.47 -16.13
C ALA A 534 9.21 7.15 -16.86
N ILE A 535 10.31 7.10 -17.62
CA ILE A 535 10.76 5.86 -18.27
C ILE A 535 11.04 4.79 -17.21
N PHE A 536 11.70 5.15 -16.11
CA PHE A 536 11.99 4.19 -15.03
C PHE A 536 10.71 3.68 -14.36
N ALA A 537 9.75 4.58 -14.09
CA ALA A 537 8.45 4.19 -13.55
C ALA A 537 7.69 3.23 -14.48
N LEU A 538 7.66 3.52 -15.79
CA LEU A 538 7.03 2.65 -16.80
C LEU A 538 7.68 1.26 -16.83
N LYS A 539 9.03 1.20 -16.90
CA LYS A 539 9.78 -0.06 -16.88
C LYS A 539 9.55 -0.85 -15.59
N SER A 540 9.46 -0.18 -14.45
CA SER A 540 9.18 -0.85 -13.17
C SER A 540 7.81 -1.54 -13.11
N LEU A 541 6.87 -1.15 -13.98
CA LEU A 541 5.56 -1.79 -14.16
C LEU A 541 5.54 -2.80 -15.32
N GLY A 542 6.70 -3.12 -15.90
CA GLY A 542 6.81 -4.04 -17.03
C GLY A 542 6.21 -3.51 -18.34
N ILE A 543 6.07 -2.18 -18.48
CA ILE A 543 5.56 -1.54 -19.70
C ILE A 543 6.65 -1.56 -20.77
N GLY A 544 6.27 -2.04 -21.96
CA GLY A 544 7.14 -2.10 -23.13
C GLY A 544 6.35 -2.65 -24.33
N PRO A 545 6.58 -2.14 -25.56
CA PRO A 545 7.60 -1.15 -25.95
C PRO A 545 7.27 0.28 -25.50
N ILE A 546 8.30 1.11 -25.23
CA ILE A 546 8.12 2.53 -24.88
C ILE A 546 8.48 3.41 -26.07
N TYR A 547 7.53 4.16 -26.59
CA TYR A 547 7.73 5.10 -27.69
C TYR A 547 8.01 6.51 -27.18
N THR A 548 8.97 7.24 -27.77
CA THR A 548 9.31 8.61 -27.34
C THR A 548 9.11 9.64 -28.45
N ILE A 549 8.64 10.83 -28.08
CA ILE A 549 8.54 11.99 -28.99
C ILE A 549 9.30 13.18 -28.36
N GLY A 550 10.14 13.82 -29.17
CA GLY A 550 10.88 15.03 -28.80
C GLY A 550 12.30 14.78 -28.29
N PHE A 551 12.66 13.53 -27.98
CA PHE A 551 14.02 13.15 -27.58
C PHE A 551 14.36 11.71 -27.99
N ARG A 552 15.65 11.36 -27.91
CA ARG A 552 16.15 9.99 -28.05
C ARG A 552 16.74 9.54 -26.72
N PRO A 553 16.43 8.32 -26.25
CA PRO A 553 17.00 7.78 -25.02
C PRO A 553 18.45 7.32 -25.25
N HIS A 554 19.28 7.38 -24.21
CA HIS A 554 20.67 6.92 -24.21
C HIS A 554 20.95 6.05 -22.97
N GLY A 555 22.09 5.35 -22.98
CA GLY A 555 22.57 4.58 -21.82
C GLY A 555 21.66 3.42 -21.41
N SER A 556 21.61 3.12 -20.10
CA SER A 556 20.86 2.00 -19.52
C SER A 556 19.35 2.10 -19.71
N MET A 557 18.84 3.30 -20.02
CA MET A 557 17.40 3.55 -20.20
C MET A 557 16.94 3.33 -21.65
N ALA A 558 17.85 3.14 -22.60
CA ALA A 558 17.53 3.02 -24.03
C ALA A 558 16.99 1.65 -24.47
N GLY A 559 17.22 0.57 -23.70
CA GLY A 559 16.67 -0.74 -24.01
C GLY A 559 15.14 -0.71 -24.07
N ASP A 560 14.55 -1.26 -25.13
CA ASP A 560 13.10 -1.30 -25.38
C ASP A 560 12.40 0.07 -25.45
N VAL A 561 13.15 1.11 -25.81
CA VAL A 561 12.64 2.47 -26.04
C VAL A 561 12.90 2.93 -27.48
N GLU A 562 11.84 3.28 -28.20
CA GLU A 562 11.88 3.60 -29.62
C GLU A 562 11.47 5.06 -29.91
N PRO A 563 12.35 5.89 -30.50
CA PRO A 563 12.02 7.27 -30.82
C PRO A 563 11.18 7.38 -32.10
N VAL A 564 10.02 8.04 -31.99
CA VAL A 564 9.07 8.34 -33.06
C VAL A 564 9.51 9.62 -33.77
N ARG A 565 9.69 9.56 -35.10
CA ARG A 565 10.30 10.66 -35.88
C ARG A 565 9.31 11.36 -36.81
N SER A 566 8.21 10.70 -37.14
CA SER A 566 7.23 11.18 -38.12
C SER A 566 5.79 10.83 -37.72
N VAL A 567 4.82 11.45 -38.38
CA VAL A 567 3.40 11.12 -38.22
C VAL A 567 3.10 9.72 -38.79
N GLU A 568 3.86 9.30 -39.80
CA GLU A 568 3.82 7.95 -40.37
C GLU A 568 4.21 6.89 -39.35
N ASP A 569 5.22 7.18 -38.51
CA ASP A 569 5.63 6.28 -37.41
C ASP A 569 4.48 6.13 -36.42
N VAL A 570 3.82 7.23 -36.01
CA VAL A 570 2.67 7.22 -35.08
C VAL A 570 1.59 6.26 -35.56
N LYS A 571 1.29 6.24 -36.87
CA LYS A 571 0.25 5.35 -37.45
C LYS A 571 0.61 3.86 -37.40
N ARG A 572 1.89 3.53 -37.20
CA ARG A 572 2.41 2.15 -37.18
C ARG A 572 2.69 1.64 -35.77
N LEU A 573 2.61 2.52 -34.76
CA LEU A 573 2.87 2.13 -33.38
C LEU A 573 1.79 1.16 -32.89
N GLU A 574 2.21 0.27 -32.01
CA GLU A 574 1.26 -0.42 -31.16
C GLU A 574 0.44 0.61 -30.38
N GLN A 575 -0.86 0.37 -30.24
CA GLN A 575 -1.75 1.30 -29.56
C GLN A 575 -1.31 1.45 -28.09
N PRO A 576 -0.91 2.66 -27.67
CA PRO A 576 -0.40 2.85 -26.32
C PRO A 576 -1.52 2.71 -25.30
N PHE A 577 -1.23 1.95 -24.24
CA PHE A 577 -2.07 1.86 -23.06
C PHE A 577 -1.86 3.07 -22.14
N VAL A 578 -0.62 3.59 -22.11
CA VAL A 578 -0.23 4.75 -21.30
C VAL A 578 0.34 5.86 -22.18
N ILE A 579 -0.11 7.10 -21.97
CA ILE A 579 0.56 8.30 -22.49
C ILE A 579 1.06 9.13 -21.31
N ILE A 580 2.34 9.50 -21.32
CA ILE A 580 2.90 10.46 -20.35
C ILE A 580 3.40 11.69 -21.11
N SER A 581 3.00 12.87 -20.65
CA SER A 581 3.50 14.15 -21.12
C SER A 581 4.41 14.78 -20.07
N ALA A 582 5.72 14.75 -20.31
CA ALA A 582 6.75 15.47 -19.56
C ALA A 582 7.15 16.77 -20.29
N LEU A 583 6.18 17.44 -20.91
CA LEU A 583 6.39 18.71 -21.59
C LEU A 583 6.23 19.88 -20.60
N PRO A 584 6.94 21.00 -20.80
CA PRO A 584 6.72 22.19 -20.00
C PRO A 584 5.34 22.79 -20.27
N ALA A 585 4.83 23.60 -19.32
CA ALA A 585 3.47 24.14 -19.35
C ALA A 585 3.11 24.86 -20.67
N GLU A 586 4.05 25.58 -21.27
CA GLU A 586 3.85 26.32 -22.52
C GLU A 586 3.64 25.39 -23.74
N LYS A 587 4.08 24.14 -23.63
CA LYS A 587 3.99 23.10 -24.67
C LYS A 587 2.98 21.99 -24.34
N SER A 588 2.29 22.09 -23.19
CA SER A 588 1.37 21.05 -22.69
C SER A 588 0.29 20.63 -23.70
N LEU A 589 -0.19 21.55 -24.55
CA LEU A 589 -1.20 21.23 -25.57
C LEU A 589 -0.70 20.38 -26.75
N LEU A 590 0.61 20.19 -26.92
CA LEU A 590 1.16 19.39 -28.02
C LEU A 590 0.76 17.91 -27.95
N VAL A 591 0.34 17.42 -26.78
CA VAL A 591 -0.13 16.04 -26.58
C VAL A 591 -1.56 15.82 -27.11
N VAL A 592 -2.36 16.88 -27.26
CA VAL A 592 -3.80 16.80 -27.58
C VAL A 592 -4.10 16.03 -28.88
N PRO A 593 -3.37 16.21 -30.00
CA PRO A 593 -3.62 15.42 -31.21
C PRO A 593 -3.49 13.92 -30.99
N LEU A 594 -2.54 13.48 -30.15
CA LEU A 594 -2.31 12.06 -29.85
C LEU A 594 -3.43 11.50 -28.98
N LEU A 595 -3.87 12.25 -27.96
CA LEU A 595 -5.00 11.85 -27.10
C LEU A 595 -6.27 11.62 -27.92
N LYS A 596 -6.54 12.49 -28.89
CA LYS A 596 -7.68 12.36 -29.81
C LYS A 596 -7.53 11.21 -30.79
N HIS A 597 -6.31 10.99 -31.30
CA HIS A 597 -6.02 9.88 -32.21
C HIS A 597 -6.24 8.52 -31.54
N TYR A 598 -5.78 8.37 -30.29
CA TYR A 598 -5.84 7.13 -29.53
C TYR A 598 -7.04 7.03 -28.55
N ARG A 599 -8.13 7.76 -28.79
CA ARG A 599 -9.36 7.75 -27.98
C ARG A 599 -9.98 6.35 -27.78
N VAL A 600 -10.89 6.23 -26.81
CA VAL A 600 -11.44 4.93 -26.37
C VAL A 600 -12.67 4.41 -27.16
N ASP A 601 -13.27 5.18 -28.10
CA ASP A 601 -14.35 4.69 -29.01
C ASP A 601 -14.37 5.41 -30.38
N GLY A 602 -14.79 4.86 -31.53
CA GLY A 602 -15.26 3.52 -31.91
C GLY A 602 -15.44 3.41 -33.45
N ARG A 603 -14.45 2.89 -34.18
CA ARG A 603 -14.58 2.63 -35.64
C ARG A 603 -13.85 1.38 -36.17
N ASN A 604 -12.94 0.78 -35.41
CA ASN A 604 -12.28 -0.47 -35.81
C ASN A 604 -12.53 -1.55 -34.76
N GLY A 605 -13.34 -2.55 -35.11
CA GLY A 605 -13.81 -3.64 -34.26
C GLY A 605 -12.74 -4.68 -33.90
N THR A 606 -11.61 -4.25 -33.35
CA THR A 606 -10.59 -5.15 -32.80
C THR A 606 -10.29 -4.75 -31.35
N ALA A 607 -10.81 -5.57 -30.42
CA ALA A 607 -10.66 -5.52 -28.96
C ALA A 607 -10.99 -4.18 -28.27
N LYS A 608 -12.05 -4.18 -27.45
CA LYS A 608 -12.30 -3.14 -26.43
C LYS A 608 -11.14 -3.15 -25.42
N THR A 609 -10.06 -2.42 -25.69
CA THR A 609 -9.02 -2.18 -24.67
C THR A 609 -9.59 -1.22 -23.64
N SER A 610 -10.16 -1.76 -22.57
CA SER A 610 -10.57 -0.98 -21.41
C SER A 610 -9.34 -0.39 -20.69
N GLY A 611 -9.46 0.82 -20.14
CA GLY A 611 -8.53 1.29 -19.11
C GLY A 611 -7.30 2.11 -19.53
N LYS A 612 -7.32 2.87 -20.62
CA LYS A 612 -6.16 3.71 -20.99
C LYS A 612 -5.87 4.83 -19.98
N VAL A 613 -4.59 5.15 -19.81
CA VAL A 613 -4.10 6.11 -18.80
C VAL A 613 -3.29 7.25 -19.43
N PHE A 614 -3.62 8.49 -19.05
CA PHE A 614 -2.87 9.68 -19.41
C PHE A 614 -2.30 10.34 -18.15
N VAL A 615 -1.00 10.64 -18.14
CA VAL A 615 -0.35 11.40 -17.06
C VAL A 615 0.27 12.66 -17.64
N ASP A 616 -0.08 13.81 -17.09
CA ASP A 616 0.50 15.10 -17.47
C ASP A 616 1.38 15.66 -16.33
N LEU A 617 2.69 15.68 -16.55
CA LEU A 617 3.70 16.14 -15.59
C LEU A 617 3.97 17.65 -15.70
N ALA A 618 3.28 18.37 -16.57
CA ALA A 618 3.43 19.81 -16.71
C ALA A 618 2.90 20.53 -15.46
N SER A 619 3.78 21.29 -14.79
CA SER A 619 3.44 22.13 -13.63
C SER A 619 3.40 23.62 -13.99
N GLY A 620 2.53 24.39 -13.31
CA GLY A 620 2.41 25.84 -13.49
C GLY A 620 1.37 26.33 -14.52
N PRO A 621 1.30 27.67 -14.75
CA PRO A 621 0.24 28.29 -15.55
C PRO A 621 0.28 27.90 -17.03
N ARG A 622 -0.88 27.55 -17.59
CA ARG A 622 -1.01 27.08 -18.98
C ARG A 622 -2.28 27.58 -19.67
N LYS A 623 -2.23 27.64 -20.99
CA LYS A 623 -3.36 28.01 -21.86
C LYS A 623 -4.10 26.73 -22.27
N GLY A 624 -4.99 26.22 -21.43
CA GLY A 624 -5.83 25.05 -21.72
C GLY A 624 -5.58 23.86 -20.82
N ASP A 625 -6.44 22.84 -20.95
CA ASP A 625 -6.49 21.69 -20.04
C ASP A 625 -6.42 20.36 -20.82
N PRO A 626 -5.21 19.80 -21.00
CA PRO A 626 -5.02 18.47 -21.60
C PRO A 626 -5.76 17.35 -20.85
N LEU A 627 -5.93 17.46 -19.52
CA LEU A 627 -6.58 16.43 -18.70
C LEU A 627 -8.08 16.35 -19.01
N ALA A 628 -8.76 17.50 -19.11
CA ALA A 628 -10.16 17.56 -19.51
C ALA A 628 -10.36 16.98 -20.93
N ILE A 629 -9.45 17.27 -21.85
CA ILE A 629 -9.50 16.74 -23.22
C ILE A 629 -9.28 15.22 -23.20
N ALA A 630 -8.29 14.71 -22.46
CA ALA A 630 -8.04 13.29 -22.31
C ALA A 630 -9.25 12.55 -21.74
N THR A 631 -9.84 13.09 -20.65
CA THR A 631 -11.07 12.55 -20.04
C THR A 631 -12.21 12.49 -21.04
N SER A 632 -12.43 13.56 -21.83
CA SER A 632 -13.47 13.57 -22.87
C SER A 632 -13.22 12.55 -24.00
N ALA A 633 -11.95 12.15 -24.20
CA ALA A 633 -11.55 11.12 -25.16
C ALA A 633 -11.54 9.70 -24.53
N GLY A 634 -11.98 9.56 -23.28
CA GLY A 634 -12.14 8.29 -22.56
C GLY A 634 -10.90 7.82 -21.80
N TRP A 635 -9.89 8.67 -21.62
CA TRP A 635 -8.70 8.34 -20.84
C TRP A 635 -8.96 8.53 -19.34
N THR A 636 -8.35 7.67 -18.52
CA THR A 636 -8.17 7.95 -17.09
C THR A 636 -6.99 8.91 -16.97
N SER A 637 -7.22 10.14 -16.49
CA SER A 637 -6.20 11.19 -16.53
C SER A 637 -5.74 11.62 -15.14
N TYR A 638 -4.43 11.75 -14.96
CA TYR A 638 -3.79 12.28 -13.75
C TYR A 638 -2.90 13.47 -14.08
N GLY A 639 -2.89 14.47 -13.20
CA GLY A 639 -2.04 15.64 -13.34
C GLY A 639 -0.80 15.60 -12.45
N ASP A 640 0.07 16.59 -12.63
CA ASP A 640 1.23 16.82 -11.77
C ASP A 640 0.85 16.90 -10.28
N ALA A 641 -0.33 17.45 -9.97
CA ALA A 641 -0.83 17.51 -8.61
C ALA A 641 -0.99 16.14 -7.93
N ASP A 642 -1.32 15.09 -8.70
CA ASP A 642 -1.45 13.73 -8.19
C ASP A 642 -0.06 13.10 -8.02
N VAL A 643 0.82 13.26 -9.01
CA VAL A 643 2.21 12.77 -8.98
C VAL A 643 3.02 13.42 -7.87
N SER A 644 2.90 14.73 -7.70
CA SER A 644 3.62 15.50 -6.70
C SER A 644 3.09 15.26 -5.29
N ALA A 645 1.80 14.95 -5.11
CA ALA A 645 1.26 14.48 -3.83
C ALA A 645 1.86 13.12 -3.44
N TRP A 646 1.87 12.14 -4.35
CA TRP A 646 2.53 10.84 -4.08
C TRP A 646 4.04 10.96 -3.88
N THR A 647 4.70 11.83 -4.65
CA THR A 647 6.13 12.12 -4.47
C THR A 647 6.38 12.70 -3.08
N THR A 648 5.50 13.57 -2.58
CA THR A 648 5.59 14.12 -1.22
C THR A 648 5.41 13.04 -0.14
N VAL A 649 4.44 12.12 -0.32
CA VAL A 649 4.27 10.94 0.56
C VAL A 649 5.55 10.13 0.63
N GLU A 650 6.13 9.78 -0.52
CA GLU A 650 7.36 8.99 -0.60
C GLU A 650 8.58 9.74 -0.06
N THR A 651 8.67 11.06 -0.25
CA THR A 651 9.75 11.89 0.30
C THR A 651 9.70 11.95 1.82
N MET A 652 8.52 12.19 2.42
CA MET A 652 8.34 12.11 3.90
C MET A 652 8.83 10.78 4.45
N ARG A 653 8.40 9.72 3.77
CA ARG A 653 8.66 8.33 4.10
C ARG A 653 10.13 7.93 3.98
N GLN A 654 10.89 8.53 3.05
CA GLN A 654 12.34 8.31 2.91
C GLN A 654 13.16 9.19 3.87
N LEU A 655 12.78 10.46 4.04
CA LEU A 655 13.54 11.42 4.85
C LEU A 655 13.43 11.17 6.34
N VAL A 656 12.22 10.87 6.84
CA VAL A 656 11.95 10.78 8.29
C VAL A 656 11.25 9.49 8.71
N GLY A 657 11.01 8.58 7.77
CA GLY A 657 10.40 7.28 8.06
C GLY A 657 8.93 7.35 8.50
N GLN A 658 8.29 8.52 8.37
CA GLN A 658 6.89 8.72 8.75
C GLN A 658 5.98 8.58 7.54
N ASN A 659 4.80 8.02 7.77
CA ASN A 659 3.78 7.89 6.75
C ASN A 659 2.75 9.04 6.85
N VAL A 660 2.40 9.61 5.71
CA VAL A 660 1.31 10.60 5.59
C VAL A 660 0.35 10.14 4.50
N PRO A 661 -0.97 10.10 4.74
CA PRO A 661 -1.92 9.66 3.73
C PRO A 661 -1.91 10.56 2.49
N PHE A 662 -2.06 9.96 1.30
CA PHE A 662 -2.14 10.72 0.05
C PHE A 662 -3.26 11.77 0.08
N ASP A 663 -4.45 11.38 0.54
CA ASP A 663 -5.62 12.25 0.59
C ASP A 663 -5.39 13.40 1.62
N PHE A 664 -4.65 13.15 2.70
CA PHE A 664 -4.19 14.21 3.62
C PHE A 664 -3.22 15.19 2.94
N VAL A 665 -2.23 14.70 2.19
CA VAL A 665 -1.30 15.56 1.43
C VAL A 665 -2.11 16.44 0.47
N ARG A 666 -3.04 15.85 -0.30
CA ARG A 666 -3.91 16.61 -1.23
C ARG A 666 -4.74 17.68 -0.52
N LEU A 667 -5.30 17.36 0.63
CA LEU A 667 -6.10 18.28 1.45
C LEU A 667 -5.25 19.44 1.99
N ALA A 668 -4.12 19.11 2.63
CA ALA A 668 -3.27 20.06 3.34
C ALA A 668 -2.43 20.94 2.41
N SER A 669 -2.08 20.43 1.24
CA SER A 669 -1.38 21.17 0.19
C SER A 669 -2.26 22.24 -0.49
N GLY A 670 -3.58 22.05 -0.52
CA GLY A 670 -4.49 22.98 -1.21
C GLY A 670 -4.22 23.10 -2.72
N ARG A 671 -4.96 23.98 -3.41
CA ARG A 671 -4.77 24.23 -4.86
C ARG A 671 -3.47 24.99 -5.20
N SER A 672 -2.86 25.66 -4.23
CA SER A 672 -1.68 26.51 -4.43
C SER A 672 -0.35 25.74 -4.46
N PHE A 673 -0.38 24.41 -4.32
CA PHE A 673 0.79 23.55 -4.33
C PHE A 673 1.31 23.16 -5.72
N PHE A 674 0.48 23.32 -6.77
CA PHE A 674 0.70 22.73 -8.10
C PHE A 674 0.45 23.72 -9.24
#